data_AF-A0A534XDK1-F1
#
_entry.id   AF-A0A534XDK1-F1
#
_cell.length_a   1.000
_cell.length_b   1.000
_cell.length_c   1.000
_cell.angle_alpha   90.00
_cell.angle_beta   90.00
_cell.angle_gamma   90.00
#
_symmetry.space_group_name_H-M   'P 1'
#
loop_
_entity.id
_entity.type
_entity.pdbx_description
1 polymer ?
#
loop_
_entity_poly.entity_id
_entity_poly.type
_entity_poly.pdbx_seq_one_letter_code
_entity_poly.pdbx_strand_id
1 'polypeptide(L)'
;MNLSRHRHLTLVLLVVTASALLAVGSPRSASADPLLCKRALSSESAKYTRTVTTALQKCEDAKVIGTLPPATDCTTNSQVVAMQGRASQRLMRKIASRCGGDDRTCGTADDESLVSIGWGAIGTCPGLKGGSCSNAISNCNDIATCLTCVGQSAAQQTVALDYGSFNSGQFGTGSAANFCQRSLGKASTTFFMDRLKAVQKCWDARLLKKHNNACPDPGDGKATIHIAHADQSKQSRICRACGGADHQCGGGDDLTTSQVGFASQCSNVTSPSDNMSCSGAVADMSGAVTCVDCDATYLSDCVGAIGVSAFLPYPQECSPNTPPNICPQPLTPGTIGEIKFTSGTGTTNCGSGGFSTPADPPFSGELDDINGNKLADLGLGCLYEGGGRASLVGGNALPDGFSTYVAVTGTTGTVLTVGPSDGTGPADCTRGAGPARHCVNMSTPQACTSDTDCGNTVNACALDANCFFGPPTPVPGPVPALSVCSINAVLKDVCGQVDLSNNGAESLDIDTFARVYITGDAASPCPVCQSGTCSAGERQGLPCTGVGSLGTTIDCPPRANAFIGNIHVNLVVSSGTATLVAPNGAFCPAQRSSGAFGVLSAHTITETASGLTPAGVGAFTTSIGAVTCIPPTGNGTFDAGGDLPGPAAISEIGTITVTNQFLLNLQNLLCTQLGMCSTLCQVSPIFC
;
A
#
# COMPACT_ATOMS: atom_id res chain seq x y z
N MET A 1 -79.25 -0.11 -31.71
CA MET A 1 -78.45 0.00 -32.95
C MET A 1 -77.51 -1.21 -32.97
N ASN A 2 -77.87 -2.32 -33.63
CA ASN A 2 -77.49 -2.68 -35.03
C ASN A 2 -75.95 -2.64 -35.22
N LEU A 3 -75.19 -3.63 -35.71
CA LEU A 3 -75.37 -4.93 -36.41
C LEU A 3 -73.98 -5.65 -36.30
N SER A 4 -73.87 -6.94 -35.98
CA SER A 4 -73.68 -8.09 -36.91
C SER A 4 -72.33 -8.23 -37.65
N ARG A 5 -71.59 -9.34 -37.40
CA ARG A 5 -71.23 -10.45 -38.33
C ARG A 5 -69.93 -11.15 -37.88
N HIS A 6 -69.88 -12.42 -37.45
CA HIS A 6 -70.08 -13.73 -38.12
C HIS A 6 -68.85 -14.32 -38.87
N ARG A 7 -68.53 -15.59 -38.51
CA ARG A 7 -67.89 -16.70 -39.29
C ARG A 7 -66.35 -16.75 -39.32
N HIS A 8 -65.65 -17.90 -39.37
CA HIS A 8 -65.87 -19.36 -39.22
C HIS A 8 -64.45 -20.02 -39.15
N LEU A 9 -64.22 -21.09 -38.35
CA LEU A 9 -63.83 -22.48 -38.77
C LEU A 9 -62.50 -22.57 -39.58
N THR A 10 -61.45 -23.40 -39.35
CA THR A 10 -61.28 -24.83 -38.98
C THR A 10 -59.75 -25.15 -39.07
N LEU A 11 -59.07 -25.93 -38.21
CA LEU A 11 -58.52 -27.32 -38.36
C LEU A 11 -57.46 -27.47 -37.23
N VAL A 12 -57.47 -28.40 -36.24
CA VAL A 12 -57.34 -29.89 -36.19
C VAL A 12 -55.90 -30.44 -36.26
N LEU A 13 -55.44 -30.98 -35.09
CA LEU A 13 -54.50 -32.11 -34.82
C LEU A 13 -53.02 -31.98 -35.29
N LEU A 14 -51.95 -32.56 -34.70
CA LEU A 14 -51.70 -33.67 -33.75
C LEU A 14 -50.18 -33.70 -33.38
N VAL A 15 -49.86 -34.34 -32.25
CA VAL A 15 -48.56 -34.93 -31.80
C VAL A 15 -47.40 -33.98 -31.41
N VAL A 16 -47.14 -33.90 -30.10
CA VAL A 16 -45.77 -33.74 -29.58
C VAL A 16 -45.47 -34.93 -28.67
N THR A 17 -44.53 -35.75 -29.13
CA THR A 17 -43.99 -36.91 -28.44
C THR A 17 -43.27 -36.52 -27.16
N ALA A 18 -43.59 -37.22 -26.07
CA ALA A 18 -42.82 -37.21 -24.84
C ALA A 18 -41.43 -37.80 -25.08
N SER A 19 -40.38 -36.99 -24.94
CA SER A 19 -39.02 -37.45 -24.74
C SER A 19 -38.59 -36.99 -23.35
N ALA A 20 -38.67 -37.91 -22.40
CA ALA A 20 -38.07 -37.76 -21.08
C ALA A 20 -36.55 -37.75 -21.22
N LEU A 21 -35.94 -36.56 -21.36
CA LEU A 21 -34.55 -36.37 -20.97
C LEU A 21 -34.52 -36.17 -19.45
N LEU A 22 -34.17 -37.24 -18.74
CA LEU A 22 -33.61 -37.14 -17.41
C LEU A 22 -32.25 -36.46 -17.54
N ALA A 23 -32.25 -35.12 -17.49
CA ALA A 23 -31.06 -34.38 -17.16
C ALA A 23 -30.72 -34.71 -15.70
N VAL A 24 -29.77 -35.63 -15.51
CA VAL A 24 -29.05 -35.75 -14.24
C VAL A 24 -28.25 -34.45 -14.11
N GLY A 25 -28.91 -33.41 -13.60
CA GLY A 25 -28.22 -32.20 -13.17
C GLY A 25 -27.39 -32.59 -11.97
N SER A 26 -26.06 -32.65 -12.14
CA SER A 26 -25.14 -32.59 -11.02
C SER A 26 -25.58 -31.42 -10.12
N PRO A 27 -25.72 -31.59 -8.80
CA PRO A 27 -26.03 -30.47 -7.93
C PRO A 27 -24.92 -29.44 -8.13
N ARG A 28 -25.27 -28.28 -8.71
CA ARG A 28 -24.42 -27.10 -8.57
C ARG A 28 -24.48 -26.77 -7.08
N SER A 29 -23.43 -27.08 -6.34
CA SER A 29 -23.24 -26.50 -5.02
C SER A 29 -23.34 -24.99 -5.17
N ALA A 30 -24.30 -24.37 -4.51
CA ALA A 30 -24.39 -22.91 -4.51
C ALA A 30 -23.22 -22.42 -3.64
N SER A 31 -22.26 -21.73 -4.25
CA SER A 31 -21.20 -21.08 -3.48
C SER A 31 -21.81 -20.09 -2.49
N ALA A 32 -21.11 -19.80 -1.39
CA ALA A 32 -21.55 -18.78 -0.44
C ALA A 32 -21.73 -17.40 -1.13
N ASP A 33 -22.31 -16.43 -0.41
CA ASP A 33 -22.39 -15.05 -0.89
C ASP A 33 -21.07 -14.32 -0.58
N PRO A 34 -20.32 -13.83 -1.60
CA PRO A 34 -19.00 -13.23 -1.39
C PRO A 34 -19.06 -11.99 -0.49
N LEU A 35 -20.13 -11.20 -0.57
CA LEU A 35 -20.29 -9.99 0.24
C LEU A 35 -20.56 -10.36 1.70
N LEU A 36 -21.43 -11.35 1.95
CA LEU A 36 -21.69 -11.81 3.31
C LEU A 36 -20.46 -12.43 3.95
N CYS A 37 -19.66 -13.18 3.19
CA CYS A 37 -18.39 -13.73 3.68
C CYS A 37 -17.40 -12.60 4.04
N LYS A 38 -17.10 -11.67 3.12
CA LYS A 38 -16.20 -10.52 3.38
C LYS A 38 -16.58 -9.73 4.64
N ARG A 39 -17.88 -9.46 4.82
CA ARG A 39 -18.39 -8.76 6.01
C ARG A 39 -18.22 -9.57 7.28
N ALA A 40 -18.33 -10.90 7.22
CA ALA A 40 -18.07 -11.77 8.34
C ALA A 40 -16.58 -11.74 8.74
N LEU A 41 -15.66 -11.83 7.78
CA LEU A 41 -14.21 -11.75 8.04
C LEU A 41 -13.84 -10.46 8.77
N SER A 42 -14.22 -9.30 8.21
CA SER A 42 -13.95 -7.99 8.80
C SER A 42 -14.60 -7.82 10.18
N SER A 43 -15.89 -8.11 10.29
CA SER A 43 -16.63 -7.82 11.52
C SER A 43 -16.32 -8.79 12.66
N GLU A 44 -16.06 -10.06 12.38
CA GLU A 44 -15.73 -11.05 13.41
C GLU A 44 -14.27 -10.92 13.86
N SER A 45 -13.32 -10.58 12.97
CA SER A 45 -11.95 -10.21 13.35
C SER A 45 -11.95 -9.09 14.40
N ALA A 46 -12.58 -7.95 14.09
CA ALA A 46 -12.65 -6.82 15.00
C ALA A 46 -13.41 -7.12 16.31
N LYS A 47 -14.45 -7.98 16.28
CA LYS A 47 -15.17 -8.39 17.50
C LYS A 47 -14.32 -9.29 18.38
N TYR A 48 -13.58 -10.23 17.78
CA TYR A 48 -12.68 -11.11 18.49
C TYR A 48 -11.60 -10.29 19.22
N THR A 49 -10.88 -9.44 18.49
CA THR A 49 -9.81 -8.59 19.05
C THR A 49 -10.30 -7.74 20.23
N ARG A 50 -11.45 -7.06 20.10
CA ARG A 50 -12.04 -6.27 21.20
C ARG A 50 -12.44 -7.12 22.40
N THR A 51 -12.95 -8.34 22.16
CA THR A 51 -13.33 -9.27 23.23
C THR A 51 -12.10 -9.73 24.01
N VAL A 52 -11.02 -10.08 23.31
CA VAL A 52 -9.75 -10.50 23.93
C VAL A 52 -9.11 -9.33 24.67
N THR A 53 -9.09 -8.14 24.07
CA THR A 53 -8.58 -6.92 24.70
C THR A 53 -9.34 -6.61 25.99
N THR A 54 -10.68 -6.69 25.97
CA THR A 54 -11.50 -6.50 27.18
C THR A 54 -11.18 -7.53 28.27
N ALA A 55 -10.93 -8.79 27.90
CA ALA A 55 -10.61 -9.84 28.87
C ALA A 55 -9.25 -9.60 29.53
N LEU A 56 -8.22 -9.28 28.72
CA LEU A 56 -6.88 -8.93 29.20
C LEU A 56 -6.89 -7.65 30.04
N GLN A 57 -7.54 -6.59 29.56
CA GLN A 57 -7.72 -5.32 30.27
C GLN A 57 -8.34 -5.51 31.66
N LYS A 58 -9.38 -6.33 31.78
CA LYS A 58 -10.00 -6.60 33.09
C LYS A 58 -9.07 -7.34 34.04
N CYS A 59 -8.27 -8.26 33.52
CA CYS A 59 -7.28 -8.97 34.33
C CYS A 59 -6.16 -8.01 34.80
N GLU A 60 -5.67 -7.15 33.92
CA GLU A 60 -4.66 -6.16 34.28
C GLU A 60 -5.19 -5.09 35.24
N ASP A 61 -6.40 -4.54 35.03
CA ASP A 61 -7.02 -3.62 36.01
C ASP A 61 -7.22 -4.29 37.37
N ALA A 62 -7.51 -5.60 37.41
CA ALA A 62 -7.61 -6.37 38.66
C ALA A 62 -6.27 -6.45 39.41
N LYS A 63 -5.13 -6.52 38.69
CA LYS A 63 -3.80 -6.38 39.32
C LYS A 63 -3.61 -4.97 39.87
N VAL A 64 -3.93 -3.94 39.08
CA VAL A 64 -3.73 -2.54 39.49
C VAL A 64 -4.58 -2.16 40.70
N ILE A 65 -5.80 -2.67 40.85
CA ILE A 65 -6.63 -2.46 42.05
C ILE A 65 -6.28 -3.36 43.24
N GLY A 66 -5.31 -4.27 43.09
CA GLY A 66 -4.87 -5.18 44.15
C GLY A 66 -5.81 -6.37 44.41
N THR A 67 -6.73 -6.69 43.50
CA THR A 67 -7.58 -7.90 43.63
C THR A 67 -6.91 -9.14 43.06
N LEU A 68 -5.89 -8.97 42.19
CA LEU A 68 -5.00 -10.04 41.75
C LEU A 68 -3.55 -9.74 42.17
N PRO A 69 -2.73 -10.78 42.41
CA PRO A 69 -1.31 -10.60 42.65
C PRO A 69 -0.62 -9.86 41.49
N PRO A 70 0.29 -8.90 41.74
CA PRO A 70 0.98 -8.17 40.68
C PRO A 70 1.76 -9.05 39.69
N ALA A 71 2.24 -10.21 40.14
CA ALA A 71 2.95 -11.18 39.31
C ALA A 71 2.02 -12.06 38.44
N THR A 72 0.71 -11.84 38.48
CA THR A 72 -0.24 -12.59 37.66
C THR A 72 0.00 -12.32 36.18
N ASP A 73 0.24 -13.38 35.41
CA ASP A 73 0.27 -13.34 33.96
C ASP A 73 -1.17 -13.45 33.41
N CYS A 74 -1.66 -12.34 32.86
CA CYS A 74 -3.00 -12.27 32.31
C CYS A 74 -3.17 -13.02 30.99
N THR A 75 -2.09 -13.39 30.30
CA THR A 75 -2.15 -14.18 29.06
C THR A 75 -2.42 -15.66 29.31
N THR A 76 -2.01 -16.18 30.47
CA THR A 76 -2.21 -17.57 30.89
C THR A 76 -3.31 -17.74 31.94
N ASN A 77 -3.94 -16.64 32.37
CA ASN A 77 -5.06 -16.67 33.30
C ASN A 77 -6.25 -17.50 32.74
N SER A 78 -6.75 -18.45 33.53
CA SER A 78 -7.77 -19.41 33.10
C SER A 78 -9.09 -18.76 32.63
N GLN A 79 -9.50 -17.64 33.22
CA GLN A 79 -10.70 -16.92 32.79
C GLN A 79 -10.48 -16.22 31.45
N VAL A 80 -9.30 -15.64 31.25
CA VAL A 80 -8.91 -14.99 29.99
C VAL A 80 -8.81 -16.04 28.88
N VAL A 81 -8.11 -17.14 29.11
CA VAL A 81 -7.97 -18.25 28.14
C VAL A 81 -9.34 -18.85 27.78
N ALA A 82 -10.23 -19.03 28.76
CA ALA A 82 -11.59 -19.51 28.49
C ALA A 82 -12.40 -18.51 27.65
N MET A 83 -12.25 -17.20 27.88
CA MET A 83 -12.88 -16.15 27.07
C MET A 83 -12.32 -16.11 25.65
N GLN A 84 -11.00 -16.21 25.49
CA GLN A 84 -10.32 -16.30 24.19
C GLN A 84 -10.82 -17.50 23.40
N GLY A 85 -10.90 -18.69 24.01
CA GLY A 85 -11.43 -19.89 23.37
C GLY A 85 -12.88 -19.73 22.92
N ARG A 86 -13.76 -19.17 23.77
CA ARG A 86 -15.16 -18.88 23.40
C ARG A 86 -15.27 -17.88 22.26
N ALA A 87 -14.44 -16.84 22.27
CA ALA A 87 -14.41 -15.81 21.23
C ALA A 87 -13.91 -16.37 19.89
N SER A 88 -12.84 -17.17 19.92
CA SER A 88 -12.26 -17.83 18.73
C SER A 88 -13.29 -18.77 18.09
N GLN A 89 -13.93 -19.63 18.89
CA GLN A 89 -14.99 -20.50 18.39
C GLN A 89 -16.16 -19.73 17.79
N ARG A 90 -16.51 -18.56 18.35
CA ARG A 90 -17.59 -17.72 17.80
C ARG A 90 -17.20 -17.14 16.44
N LEU A 91 -15.97 -16.64 16.31
CA LEU A 91 -15.41 -16.15 15.06
C LEU A 91 -15.44 -17.26 14.00
N MET A 92 -14.87 -18.42 14.30
CA MET A 92 -14.80 -19.56 13.37
C MET A 92 -16.19 -20.00 12.91
N ARG A 93 -17.14 -20.19 13.84
CA ARG A 93 -18.52 -20.55 13.48
C ARG A 93 -19.21 -19.51 12.60
N LYS A 94 -18.95 -18.22 12.83
CA LYS A 94 -19.58 -17.14 12.04
C LYS A 94 -18.98 -17.05 10.65
N ILE A 95 -17.67 -17.23 10.52
CA ILE A 95 -17.00 -17.31 9.21
C ILE A 95 -17.51 -18.52 8.45
N ALA A 96 -17.49 -19.72 9.04
CA ALA A 96 -18.00 -20.93 8.40
C ALA A 96 -19.46 -20.77 7.95
N SER A 97 -20.33 -20.17 8.77
CA SER A 97 -21.73 -19.92 8.41
C SER A 97 -21.96 -18.94 7.25
N ARG A 98 -20.94 -18.19 6.84
CA ARG A 98 -21.03 -17.17 5.78
C ARG A 98 -20.12 -17.46 4.59
N CYS A 99 -19.09 -18.25 4.78
CA CYS A 99 -18.05 -18.53 3.79
C CYS A 99 -18.02 -19.99 3.37
N GLY A 100 -18.49 -20.94 4.20
CA GLY A 100 -18.47 -22.37 3.91
C GLY A 100 -19.72 -22.85 3.18
N GLY A 101 -20.17 -22.14 2.14
CA GLY A 101 -21.29 -22.59 1.31
C GLY A 101 -22.60 -22.92 2.01
N ASP A 102 -23.31 -23.90 1.44
CA ASP A 102 -24.61 -24.39 1.90
C ASP A 102 -24.46 -25.25 3.16
N ASP A 103 -23.36 -26.01 3.27
CA ASP A 103 -23.09 -26.88 4.42
C ASP A 103 -22.60 -26.11 5.66
N ARG A 104 -22.27 -24.82 5.49
CA ARG A 104 -21.78 -23.89 6.51
C ARG A 104 -20.49 -24.35 7.17
N THR A 105 -19.69 -25.12 6.46
CA THR A 105 -18.44 -25.72 6.90
C THR A 105 -17.34 -25.21 5.99
N CYS A 106 -16.24 -24.74 6.57
CA CYS A 106 -15.08 -24.35 5.76
C CYS A 106 -14.25 -25.58 5.40
N GLY A 107 -13.64 -25.55 4.22
CA GLY A 107 -12.76 -26.60 3.69
C GLY A 107 -13.48 -27.64 2.84
N THR A 108 -14.73 -27.38 2.43
CA THR A 108 -15.52 -28.24 1.56
C THR A 108 -15.63 -27.64 0.15
N ALA A 109 -16.19 -28.39 -0.80
CA ALA A 109 -16.21 -27.98 -2.21
C ALA A 109 -17.17 -26.82 -2.50
N ASP A 110 -18.08 -26.50 -1.57
CA ASP A 110 -19.05 -25.41 -1.66
C ASP A 110 -18.59 -24.12 -0.95
N ASP A 111 -17.37 -24.11 -0.39
CA ASP A 111 -16.71 -22.91 0.10
C ASP A 111 -16.76 -21.77 -0.92
N GLU A 112 -16.88 -20.55 -0.41
CA GLU A 112 -16.61 -19.36 -1.19
C GLU A 112 -15.14 -19.32 -1.61
N SER A 113 -14.91 -18.96 -2.87
CA SER A 113 -13.58 -18.83 -3.45
C SER A 113 -12.74 -17.80 -2.71
N LEU A 114 -11.51 -18.15 -2.34
CA LEU A 114 -10.56 -17.21 -1.74
C LEU A 114 -10.37 -15.95 -2.60
N VAL A 115 -10.43 -16.09 -3.93
CA VAL A 115 -10.32 -14.98 -4.88
C VAL A 115 -11.47 -13.99 -4.70
N SER A 116 -12.70 -14.51 -4.64
CA SER A 116 -13.89 -13.66 -4.58
C SER A 116 -13.94 -12.84 -3.28
N ILE A 117 -13.30 -13.33 -2.21
CA ILE A 117 -13.24 -12.70 -0.87
C ILE A 117 -11.93 -11.97 -0.57
N GLY A 118 -11.00 -11.85 -1.52
CA GLY A 118 -9.77 -11.07 -1.35
C GLY A 118 -8.59 -11.79 -0.72
N TRP A 119 -8.63 -13.11 -0.64
CA TRP A 119 -7.58 -13.95 -0.07
C TRP A 119 -6.89 -14.83 -1.13
N GLY A 120 -7.24 -14.70 -2.40
CA GLY A 120 -6.74 -15.56 -3.48
C GLY A 120 -5.23 -15.48 -3.75
N ALA A 121 -4.59 -14.35 -3.44
CA ALA A 121 -3.14 -14.17 -3.56
C ALA A 121 -2.38 -14.39 -2.24
N ILE A 122 -3.09 -14.69 -1.14
CA ILE A 122 -2.52 -14.80 0.20
C ILE A 122 -2.42 -16.29 0.55
N GLY A 123 -1.30 -16.93 0.18
CA GLY A 123 -1.06 -18.35 0.48
C GLY A 123 -0.59 -18.63 1.91
N THR A 124 -0.20 -17.62 2.66
CA THR A 124 0.25 -17.72 4.06
C THR A 124 -0.24 -16.52 4.84
N CYS A 125 -0.63 -16.74 6.10
CA CYS A 125 -1.08 -15.68 7.00
C CYS A 125 -0.05 -14.54 7.03
N PRO A 126 -0.44 -13.30 6.66
CA PRO A 126 0.47 -12.16 6.64
C PRO A 126 0.99 -11.77 8.03
N GLY A 127 0.31 -12.22 9.08
CA GLY A 127 0.69 -12.04 10.47
C GLY A 127 0.64 -10.61 10.98
N LEU A 128 1.29 -10.35 12.11
CA LEU A 128 1.39 -9.04 12.74
C LEU A 128 2.80 -8.84 13.27
N LYS A 129 3.44 -7.69 13.03
CA LYS A 129 4.77 -7.36 13.58
C LYS A 129 4.78 -7.58 15.09
N GLY A 130 5.82 -8.27 15.59
CA GLY A 130 5.89 -8.67 16.99
C GLY A 130 4.99 -9.86 17.38
N GLY A 131 4.31 -10.50 16.42
CA GLY A 131 3.56 -11.74 16.59
C GLY A 131 4.12 -12.88 15.73
N SER A 132 3.60 -14.10 15.92
CA SER A 132 4.11 -15.33 15.29
C SER A 132 3.07 -16.03 14.40
N CYS A 133 2.23 -15.25 13.71
CA CYS A 133 1.12 -15.76 12.92
C CYS A 133 1.57 -16.07 11.49
N SER A 134 1.66 -17.35 11.12
CA SER A 134 2.24 -17.79 9.84
C SER A 134 1.60 -19.05 9.24
N ASN A 135 0.34 -19.36 9.60
CA ASN A 135 -0.32 -20.56 9.07
C ASN A 135 -0.56 -20.45 7.55
N ALA A 136 -0.46 -21.57 6.84
CA ALA A 136 -0.85 -21.65 5.44
C ALA A 136 -2.35 -21.33 5.27
N ILE A 137 -2.74 -20.83 4.09
CA ILE A 137 -4.13 -20.49 3.77
C ILE A 137 -4.57 -21.23 2.50
N SER A 138 -5.54 -22.12 2.67
CA SER A 138 -6.14 -22.89 1.58
C SER A 138 -7.67 -22.79 1.55
N ASN A 139 -8.31 -22.38 2.64
CA ASN A 139 -9.76 -22.26 2.76
C ASN A 139 -10.18 -21.23 3.83
N CYS A 140 -11.48 -21.04 4.05
CA CYS A 140 -11.97 -20.05 5.01
C CYS A 140 -11.71 -20.38 6.49
N ASN A 141 -11.42 -21.63 6.85
CA ASN A 141 -11.01 -22.00 8.21
C ASN A 141 -9.58 -21.52 8.51
N ASP A 142 -8.71 -21.58 7.51
CA ASP A 142 -7.33 -21.09 7.64
C ASP A 142 -7.29 -19.56 7.79
N ILE A 143 -8.17 -18.85 7.07
CA ILE A 143 -8.39 -17.42 7.27
C ILE A 143 -8.86 -17.14 8.70
N ALA A 144 -9.85 -17.89 9.20
CA ALA A 144 -10.35 -17.73 10.58
C ALA A 144 -9.24 -17.94 11.62
N THR A 145 -8.35 -18.89 11.38
CA THR A 145 -7.17 -19.16 12.21
C THR A 145 -6.20 -17.98 12.17
N CYS A 146 -5.89 -17.46 10.99
CA CYS A 146 -5.03 -16.29 10.80
C CYS A 146 -5.59 -15.04 11.53
N LEU A 147 -6.88 -14.74 11.33
CA LEU A 147 -7.56 -13.61 11.98
C LEU A 147 -7.60 -13.74 13.51
N THR A 148 -7.79 -14.96 14.03
CA THR A 148 -7.72 -15.24 15.47
C THR A 148 -6.31 -14.93 16.00
N CYS A 149 -5.27 -15.41 15.32
CA CYS A 149 -3.89 -15.21 15.74
C CYS A 149 -3.51 -13.72 15.73
N VAL A 150 -3.81 -13.00 14.65
CA VAL A 150 -3.50 -11.57 14.52
C VAL A 150 -4.30 -10.75 15.53
N GLY A 151 -5.59 -11.03 15.70
CA GLY A 151 -6.42 -10.34 16.69
C GLY A 151 -5.97 -10.60 18.14
N GLN A 152 -5.46 -11.79 18.44
CA GLN A 152 -4.92 -12.12 19.76
C GLN A 152 -3.60 -11.37 19.99
N SER A 153 -2.71 -11.38 19.01
CA SER A 153 -1.42 -10.70 19.07
C SER A 153 -1.60 -9.20 19.26
N ALA A 154 -2.50 -8.57 18.50
CA ALA A 154 -2.82 -7.15 18.67
C ALA A 154 -3.35 -6.84 20.07
N ALA A 155 -4.32 -7.62 20.57
CA ALA A 155 -4.87 -7.42 21.90
C ALA A 155 -3.81 -7.55 23.01
N GLN A 156 -2.87 -8.50 22.87
CA GLN A 156 -1.77 -8.68 23.81
C GLN A 156 -0.78 -7.52 23.74
N GLN A 157 -0.40 -7.07 22.55
CA GLN A 157 0.50 -5.93 22.37
C GLN A 157 -0.09 -4.63 22.93
N THR A 158 -1.38 -4.35 22.67
CA THR A 158 -2.09 -3.20 23.24
C THR A 158 -2.01 -3.21 24.77
N VAL A 159 -2.37 -4.33 25.40
CA VAL A 159 -2.41 -4.41 26.87
C VAL A 159 -1.01 -4.41 27.48
N ALA A 160 -0.01 -4.99 26.80
CA ALA A 160 1.38 -4.97 27.25
C ALA A 160 1.94 -3.55 27.29
N LEU A 161 1.65 -2.71 26.29
CA LEU A 161 2.00 -1.29 26.31
C LEU A 161 1.25 -0.55 27.42
N ASP A 162 -0.08 -0.74 27.46
CA ASP A 162 -0.99 0.04 28.30
C ASP A 162 -0.88 -0.27 29.80
N TYR A 163 -0.38 -1.45 30.18
CA TYR A 163 -0.29 -1.90 31.58
C TYR A 163 1.08 -2.47 31.98
N GLY A 164 1.88 -2.95 31.02
CA GLY A 164 2.98 -3.89 31.30
C GLY A 164 4.17 -3.33 32.08
N SER A 165 4.37 -2.00 32.06
CA SER A 165 5.50 -1.36 32.75
C SER A 165 5.14 -0.77 34.12
N PHE A 166 3.89 -0.82 34.54
CA PHE A 166 3.42 -0.08 35.71
C PHE A 166 4.17 -0.44 36.98
N ASN A 167 4.43 0.58 37.81
CA ASN A 167 5.01 0.42 39.13
C ASN A 167 4.07 -0.38 40.03
N SER A 168 4.31 -1.69 40.12
CA SER A 168 3.50 -2.65 40.89
C SER A 168 3.48 -2.37 42.40
N GLY A 169 4.46 -1.61 42.92
CA GLY A 169 4.45 -1.15 44.31
C GLY A 169 3.31 -0.18 44.63
N GLN A 170 2.65 0.39 43.62
CA GLN A 170 1.49 1.26 43.79
C GLN A 170 0.15 0.50 43.73
N PHE A 171 0.13 -0.79 43.39
CA PHE A 171 -1.11 -1.52 43.18
C PHE A 171 -1.93 -1.65 44.47
N GLY A 172 -3.24 -1.41 44.37
CA GLY A 172 -4.18 -1.45 45.50
C GLY A 172 -3.98 -0.37 46.57
N THR A 173 -3.03 0.56 46.39
CA THR A 173 -2.74 1.60 47.40
C THR A 173 -3.75 2.74 47.42
N GLY A 174 -4.51 2.93 46.33
CA GLY A 174 -5.37 4.11 46.16
C GLY A 174 -4.59 5.44 46.09
N SER A 175 -3.28 5.40 45.82
CA SER A 175 -2.47 6.60 45.60
C SER A 175 -2.84 7.32 44.29
N ALA A 176 -2.39 8.57 44.13
CA ALA A 176 -2.52 9.27 42.85
C ALA A 176 -1.86 8.49 41.70
N ALA A 177 -0.70 7.88 41.95
CA ALA A 177 -0.04 7.01 40.97
C ALA A 177 -0.90 5.79 40.64
N ASN A 178 -1.55 5.16 41.62
CA ASN A 178 -2.48 4.06 41.37
C ASN A 178 -3.69 4.49 40.53
N PHE A 179 -4.29 5.64 40.82
CA PHE A 179 -5.38 6.18 40.01
C PHE A 179 -4.95 6.51 38.58
N CYS A 180 -3.76 7.09 38.40
CA CYS A 180 -3.19 7.35 37.09
C CYS A 180 -2.96 6.06 36.30
N GLN A 181 -2.32 5.04 36.88
CA GLN A 181 -2.11 3.73 36.25
C GLN A 181 -3.43 3.12 35.73
N ARG A 182 -4.48 3.15 36.56
CA ARG A 182 -5.80 2.64 36.16
C ARG A 182 -6.41 3.41 35.01
N SER A 183 -6.36 4.75 35.08
CA SER A 183 -6.91 5.61 34.04
C SER A 183 -6.16 5.45 32.72
N LEU A 184 -4.82 5.40 32.76
CA LEU A 184 -3.98 5.18 31.59
C LEU A 184 -4.37 3.86 30.90
N GLY A 185 -4.25 2.73 31.60
CA GLY A 185 -4.50 1.43 30.98
C GLY A 185 -5.94 1.26 30.48
N LYS A 186 -6.94 1.75 31.24
CA LYS A 186 -8.35 1.60 30.87
C LYS A 186 -8.77 2.55 29.75
N ALA A 187 -8.28 3.80 29.75
CA ALA A 187 -8.62 4.77 28.71
C ALA A 187 -7.97 4.40 27.37
N SER A 188 -6.69 4.00 27.38
CA SER A 188 -5.95 3.60 26.18
C SER A 188 -6.55 2.36 25.51
N THR A 189 -6.78 1.29 26.27
CA THR A 189 -7.45 0.09 25.74
C THR A 189 -8.86 0.37 25.22
N THR A 190 -9.61 1.28 25.86
CA THR A 190 -10.94 1.71 25.38
C THR A 190 -10.82 2.45 24.05
N PHE A 191 -9.86 3.37 23.92
CA PHE A 191 -9.59 4.08 22.67
C PHE A 191 -9.29 3.11 21.53
N PHE A 192 -8.37 2.17 21.72
CA PHE A 192 -8.07 1.12 20.74
C PHE A 192 -9.33 0.38 20.29
N MET A 193 -10.18 -0.04 21.24
CA MET A 193 -11.41 -0.78 20.92
C MET A 193 -12.44 0.08 20.17
N ASP A 194 -12.58 1.36 20.51
CA ASP A 194 -13.49 2.29 19.87
C ASP A 194 -13.01 2.67 18.46
N ARG A 195 -11.71 2.93 18.30
CA ARG A 195 -11.08 3.14 17.00
C ARG A 195 -11.24 1.94 16.09
N LEU A 196 -10.90 0.73 16.56
CA LEU A 196 -11.06 -0.50 15.79
C LEU A 196 -12.52 -0.73 15.37
N LYS A 197 -13.49 -0.38 16.23
CA LYS A 197 -14.92 -0.44 15.89
C LYS A 197 -15.29 0.59 14.82
N ALA A 198 -14.77 1.82 14.89
CA ALA A 198 -15.01 2.86 13.90
C ALA A 198 -14.45 2.48 12.53
N VAL A 199 -13.20 2.02 12.49
CA VAL A 199 -12.53 1.51 11.28
C VAL A 199 -13.31 0.34 10.68
N GLN A 200 -13.70 -0.65 11.48
CA GLN A 200 -14.54 -1.77 11.03
C GLN A 200 -15.86 -1.31 10.42
N LYS A 201 -16.52 -0.30 11.02
CA LYS A 201 -17.81 0.21 10.53
C LYS A 201 -17.68 0.96 9.22
N CYS A 202 -16.61 1.72 9.05
CA CYS A 202 -16.27 2.33 7.78
C CYS A 202 -16.06 1.26 6.70
N TRP A 203 -15.26 0.22 6.97
CA TRP A 203 -15.06 -0.86 6.01
C TRP A 203 -16.35 -1.63 5.67
N ASP A 204 -17.24 -1.85 6.64
CA ASP A 204 -18.57 -2.44 6.39
C ASP A 204 -19.44 -1.54 5.50
N ALA A 205 -19.34 -0.22 5.65
CA ALA A 205 -20.02 0.74 4.78
C ALA A 205 -19.46 0.70 3.35
N ARG A 206 -18.14 0.59 3.18
CA ARG A 206 -17.50 0.39 1.87
C ARG A 206 -17.90 -0.93 1.23
N LEU A 207 -17.94 -2.03 1.99
CA LEU A 207 -18.44 -3.33 1.54
C LEU A 207 -19.87 -3.24 1.00
N LEU A 208 -20.70 -2.43 1.65
CA LEU A 208 -22.07 -2.14 1.23
C LEU A 208 -22.17 -1.07 0.13
N LYS A 209 -21.05 -0.67 -0.48
CA LYS A 209 -20.94 0.33 -1.55
C LYS A 209 -21.54 1.70 -1.17
N LYS A 210 -21.46 2.08 0.11
CA LYS A 210 -21.96 3.38 0.60
C LYS A 210 -20.96 4.52 0.37
N HIS A 211 -19.68 4.19 0.20
CA HIS A 211 -18.60 5.09 -0.21
C HIS A 211 -17.48 4.24 -0.83
N ASN A 212 -16.52 4.88 -1.50
CA ASN A 212 -15.37 4.22 -2.12
C ASN A 212 -14.01 4.58 -1.48
N ASN A 213 -14.02 5.53 -0.53
CA ASN A 213 -12.81 6.03 0.14
C ASN A 213 -12.10 4.97 0.99
N ALA A 214 -10.79 5.13 1.18
CA ALA A 214 -10.03 4.41 2.20
C ALA A 214 -10.54 4.77 3.61
N CYS A 215 -10.53 3.80 4.52
CA CYS A 215 -10.91 4.00 5.92
C CYS A 215 -9.66 4.08 6.80
N PRO A 216 -9.66 4.90 7.87
CA PRO A 216 -10.79 5.71 8.34
C PRO A 216 -10.95 7.07 7.63
N ASP A 217 -9.94 7.56 6.92
CA ASP A 217 -9.89 8.91 6.32
C ASP A 217 -9.54 8.84 4.81
N PRO A 218 -10.30 9.48 3.90
CA PRO A 218 -11.53 10.26 4.12
C PRO A 218 -12.75 9.42 4.51
N GLY A 219 -12.68 8.09 4.35
CA GLY A 219 -13.65 7.12 4.85
C GLY A 219 -15.11 7.42 4.52
N ASP A 220 -15.98 7.14 5.49
CA ASP A 220 -17.42 7.41 5.43
C ASP A 220 -17.81 8.76 6.05
N GLY A 221 -16.83 9.61 6.38
CA GLY A 221 -17.00 10.87 7.11
C GLY A 221 -17.46 10.73 8.57
N LYS A 222 -17.69 9.51 9.07
CA LYS A 222 -18.16 9.24 10.44
C LYS A 222 -17.08 8.62 11.30
N ALA A 223 -16.25 7.74 10.72
CA ALA A 223 -15.18 7.08 11.43
C ALA A 223 -14.20 8.09 12.05
N THR A 224 -13.76 9.09 11.30
CA THR A 224 -12.88 10.16 11.78
C THR A 224 -13.49 10.92 12.96
N ILE A 225 -14.78 11.27 12.90
CA ILE A 225 -15.50 11.94 14.01
C ILE A 225 -15.52 11.05 15.27
N HIS A 226 -15.84 9.77 15.11
CA HIS A 226 -15.87 8.84 16.24
C HIS A 226 -14.49 8.61 16.84
N ILE A 227 -13.44 8.54 16.01
CA ILE A 227 -12.05 8.40 16.43
C ILE A 227 -11.61 9.64 17.20
N ALA A 228 -11.85 10.85 16.67
CA ALA A 228 -11.51 12.10 17.34
C ALA A 228 -12.21 12.24 18.72
N HIS A 229 -13.49 11.87 18.80
CA HIS A 229 -14.19 11.87 20.08
C HIS A 229 -13.65 10.82 21.08
N ALA A 230 -13.25 9.65 20.59
CA ALA A 230 -12.63 8.61 21.42
C ALA A 230 -11.25 9.05 21.93
N ASP A 231 -10.44 9.69 21.07
CA ASP A 231 -9.14 10.26 21.43
C ASP A 231 -9.28 11.35 22.50
N GLN A 232 -10.17 12.33 22.28
CA GLN A 232 -10.46 13.37 23.27
C GLN A 232 -10.93 12.79 24.62
N SER A 233 -11.77 11.75 24.58
CA SER A 233 -12.24 11.05 25.78
C SER A 233 -11.11 10.34 26.51
N LYS A 234 -10.18 9.72 25.77
CA LYS A 234 -8.98 9.07 26.32
C LYS A 234 -8.08 10.11 26.98
N GLN A 235 -7.68 11.15 26.24
CA GLN A 235 -6.82 12.21 26.75
C GLN A 235 -7.40 12.85 28.02
N SER A 236 -8.69 13.23 28.01
CA SER A 236 -9.34 13.83 29.17
C SER A 236 -9.33 12.92 30.42
N ARG A 237 -9.52 11.61 30.24
CA ARG A 237 -9.52 10.65 31.35
C ARG A 237 -8.12 10.45 31.93
N ILE A 238 -7.10 10.39 31.06
CA ILE A 238 -5.71 10.24 31.47
C ILE A 238 -5.25 11.49 32.20
N CYS A 239 -5.39 12.67 31.58
CA CYS A 239 -4.91 13.92 32.17
C CYS A 239 -5.62 14.28 33.47
N ARG A 240 -6.91 13.93 33.63
CA ARG A 240 -7.59 14.10 34.91
C ARG A 240 -6.96 13.31 36.06
N ALA A 241 -6.41 12.14 35.77
CA ALA A 241 -5.84 11.26 36.79
C ALA A 241 -4.32 11.44 36.96
N CYS A 242 -3.63 11.86 35.91
CA CYS A 242 -2.17 11.90 35.85
C CYS A 242 -1.60 13.33 35.84
N GLY A 243 -2.38 14.31 35.42
CA GLY A 243 -1.99 15.72 35.26
C GLY A 243 -2.13 16.55 36.52
N GLY A 244 -1.64 16.04 37.65
CA GLY A 244 -1.53 16.83 38.87
C GLY A 244 -2.83 17.51 39.36
N ALA A 245 -2.67 18.76 39.80
CA ALA A 245 -3.74 19.56 40.39
C ALA A 245 -4.57 20.30 39.33
N ASP A 246 -3.99 20.59 38.17
CA ASP A 246 -4.66 21.28 37.07
C ASP A 246 -5.47 20.33 36.16
N HIS A 247 -5.27 19.01 36.32
CA HIS A 247 -5.91 17.95 35.55
C HIS A 247 -5.57 18.00 34.04
N GLN A 248 -4.44 18.59 33.67
CA GLN A 248 -3.91 18.69 32.31
C GLN A 248 -2.59 17.92 32.19
N CYS A 249 -2.33 17.31 31.03
CA CYS A 249 -1.03 16.71 30.76
C CYS A 249 -0.09 17.74 30.11
N GLY A 250 1.21 17.64 30.38
CA GLY A 250 2.26 18.51 29.84
C GLY A 250 2.70 19.62 30.79
N GLY A 251 2.23 19.61 32.05
CA GLY A 251 2.59 20.55 33.10
C GLY A 251 3.74 20.07 33.98
N GLY A 252 4.21 20.94 34.87
CA GLY A 252 5.24 20.61 35.88
C GLY A 252 4.70 19.87 37.11
N ASP A 253 3.37 19.79 37.26
CA ASP A 253 2.66 19.10 38.34
C ASP A 253 2.16 17.70 37.96
N ASP A 254 2.39 17.28 36.72
CA ASP A 254 2.14 15.93 36.24
C ASP A 254 2.87 14.87 37.08
N LEU A 255 2.25 13.70 37.22
CA LEU A 255 2.97 12.50 37.65
C LEU A 255 3.99 12.12 36.58
N THR A 256 5.23 11.90 37.00
CA THR A 256 6.29 11.50 36.06
C THR A 256 6.04 10.08 35.54
N THR A 257 6.51 9.80 34.33
CA THR A 257 6.44 8.46 33.73
C THR A 257 7.10 7.41 34.64
N SER A 258 8.16 7.75 35.36
CA SER A 258 8.81 6.88 36.34
C SER A 258 7.94 6.61 37.58
N GLN A 259 7.21 7.59 38.11
CA GLN A 259 6.31 7.40 39.25
C GLN A 259 5.19 6.42 38.92
N VAL A 260 4.65 6.52 37.70
CA VAL A 260 3.59 5.64 37.18
C VAL A 260 4.15 4.28 36.76
N GLY A 261 5.38 4.24 36.26
CA GLY A 261 5.97 3.08 35.57
C GLY A 261 5.49 2.99 34.13
N PHE A 262 5.60 4.06 33.35
CA PHE A 262 5.41 4.00 31.91
C PHE A 262 6.76 3.88 31.21
N ALA A 263 6.80 3.19 30.07
CA ALA A 263 8.04 3.01 29.31
C ALA A 263 8.61 4.38 28.88
N SER A 264 9.93 4.53 28.93
CA SER A 264 10.62 5.76 28.51
C SER A 264 10.79 5.89 27.00
N GLN A 265 10.38 4.87 26.24
CA GLN A 265 10.40 4.81 24.78
C GLN A 265 9.10 4.17 24.32
N CYS A 266 8.55 4.68 23.23
CA CYS A 266 7.38 4.10 22.59
C CYS A 266 7.76 3.03 21.56
N SER A 267 6.79 2.28 21.05
CA SER A 267 7.04 1.19 20.11
C SER A 267 7.60 1.70 18.78
N ASN A 268 8.54 0.96 18.20
CA ASN A 268 9.09 1.26 16.88
C ASN A 268 8.19 0.69 15.75
N VAL A 269 7.03 1.34 15.58
CA VAL A 269 6.02 1.00 14.56
C VAL A 269 5.57 2.28 13.83
N THR A 270 4.95 2.10 12.67
CA THR A 270 4.40 3.19 11.85
C THR A 270 2.97 2.83 11.47
N SER A 271 2.01 3.69 11.77
CA SER A 271 0.59 3.43 11.49
C SER A 271 0.29 3.54 9.99
N PRO A 272 -0.40 2.53 9.39
CA PRO A 272 -0.74 2.54 7.97
C PRO A 272 -1.65 3.70 7.52
N SER A 273 -2.59 4.14 8.36
CA SER A 273 -3.62 5.10 7.90
C SER A 273 -3.16 6.56 7.83
N ASP A 274 -2.19 6.95 8.65
CA ASP A 274 -1.70 8.34 8.75
C ASP A 274 -0.17 8.44 8.58
N ASN A 275 0.51 7.31 8.36
CA ASN A 275 1.96 7.23 8.19
C ASN A 275 2.76 7.85 9.36
N MET A 276 2.17 7.87 10.56
CA MET A 276 2.80 8.40 11.77
C MET A 276 3.72 7.36 12.38
N SER A 277 4.99 7.72 12.63
CA SER A 277 5.90 6.86 13.39
C SER A 277 5.66 7.03 14.89
N CYS A 278 5.52 5.92 15.60
CA CYS A 278 5.39 5.90 17.05
C CYS A 278 6.75 5.95 17.76
N SER A 279 7.85 5.78 17.01
CA SER A 279 9.20 5.74 17.58
C SER A 279 9.58 7.10 18.19
N GLY A 280 9.74 7.15 19.51
CA GLY A 280 10.08 8.38 20.21
C GLY A 280 10.28 8.19 21.71
N ALA A 281 11.03 9.12 22.30
CA ALA A 281 11.22 9.18 23.74
C ALA A 281 9.96 9.68 24.44
N VAL A 282 9.60 9.03 25.55
CA VAL A 282 8.45 9.39 26.38
C VAL A 282 8.94 10.10 27.63
N ALA A 283 9.07 11.42 27.56
CA ALA A 283 9.64 12.25 28.62
C ALA A 283 8.63 12.60 29.73
N ASP A 284 7.36 12.75 29.38
CA ASP A 284 6.30 13.22 30.26
C ASP A 284 4.96 12.50 29.99
N MET A 285 3.91 12.92 30.69
CA MET A 285 2.58 12.31 30.55
C MET A 285 1.91 12.65 29.21
N SER A 286 2.22 13.80 28.62
CA SER A 286 1.74 14.13 27.27
C SER A 286 2.33 13.17 26.24
N GLY A 287 3.62 12.89 26.33
CA GLY A 287 4.29 11.87 25.51
C GLY A 287 3.69 10.48 25.71
N ALA A 288 3.31 10.12 26.93
CA ALA A 288 2.64 8.84 27.19
C ALA A 288 1.27 8.75 26.50
N VAL A 289 0.48 9.83 26.53
CA VAL A 289 -0.82 9.93 25.82
C VAL A 289 -0.64 9.83 24.31
N THR A 290 0.39 10.47 23.74
CA THR A 290 0.72 10.37 22.31
C THR A 290 1.18 8.96 21.94
N CYS A 291 2.01 8.33 22.77
CA CYS A 291 2.51 6.99 22.52
C CYS A 291 1.38 5.95 22.41
N VAL A 292 0.49 5.92 23.41
CA VAL A 292 -0.65 4.98 23.40
C VAL A 292 -1.66 5.28 22.28
N ASP A 293 -1.74 6.53 21.82
CA ASP A 293 -2.56 6.91 20.65
C ASP A 293 -2.02 6.30 19.35
N CYS A 294 -0.72 6.47 19.15
CA CYS A 294 -0.03 6.02 17.95
C CYS A 294 -0.05 4.48 17.86
N ASP A 295 0.28 3.78 18.95
CA ASP A 295 0.27 2.32 18.98
C ASP A 295 -1.14 1.75 18.83
N ALA A 296 -2.15 2.38 19.43
CA ALA A 296 -3.55 2.00 19.21
C ALA A 296 -3.98 2.21 17.75
N THR A 297 -3.51 3.29 17.12
CA THR A 297 -3.74 3.58 15.70
C THR A 297 -3.11 2.49 14.84
N TYR A 298 -1.81 2.22 14.98
CA TYR A 298 -1.11 1.15 14.28
C TYR A 298 -1.81 -0.22 14.42
N LEU A 299 -2.09 -0.66 15.65
CA LEU A 299 -2.69 -1.98 15.89
C LEU A 299 -4.12 -2.08 15.34
N SER A 300 -4.92 -1.02 15.49
CA SER A 300 -6.30 -1.02 14.99
C SER A 300 -6.37 -1.00 13.47
N ASP A 301 -5.42 -0.33 12.81
CA ASP A 301 -5.29 -0.30 11.35
C ASP A 301 -4.90 -1.69 10.82
N CYS A 302 -3.90 -2.35 11.41
CA CYS A 302 -3.48 -3.70 11.00
C CYS A 302 -4.61 -4.72 11.16
N VAL A 303 -5.30 -4.73 12.31
CA VAL A 303 -6.44 -5.63 12.53
C VAL A 303 -7.61 -5.31 11.59
N GLY A 304 -7.83 -4.03 11.30
CA GLY A 304 -8.83 -3.59 10.33
C GLY A 304 -8.51 -4.10 8.93
N ALA A 305 -7.28 -3.88 8.48
CA ALA A 305 -6.79 -4.18 7.13
C ALA A 305 -6.79 -5.68 6.81
N ILE A 306 -6.33 -6.53 7.73
CA ILE A 306 -6.32 -7.99 7.48
C ILE A 306 -7.74 -8.55 7.28
N GLY A 307 -8.74 -7.95 7.93
CA GLY A 307 -10.14 -8.37 7.77
C GLY A 307 -10.78 -7.95 6.44
N VAL A 308 -10.09 -7.15 5.62
CA VAL A 308 -10.63 -6.50 4.41
C VAL A 308 -9.68 -6.58 3.22
N SER A 309 -8.82 -7.60 3.17
CA SER A 309 -7.88 -7.87 2.07
C SER A 309 -8.51 -7.89 0.66
N ALA A 310 -9.83 -7.96 0.57
CA ALA A 310 -10.60 -7.76 -0.66
C ALA A 310 -10.48 -6.37 -1.30
N PHE A 311 -10.04 -5.33 -0.58
CA PHE A 311 -9.98 -3.96 -1.09
C PHE A 311 -8.59 -3.39 -1.20
N LEU A 312 -7.70 -3.78 -0.29
CA LEU A 312 -6.34 -3.26 -0.21
C LEU A 312 -5.39 -4.42 0.12
N PRO A 313 -4.14 -4.37 -0.38
CA PRO A 313 -3.09 -5.23 0.13
C PRO A 313 -2.97 -5.08 1.65
N TYR A 314 -2.56 -6.14 2.33
CA TYR A 314 -2.22 -6.01 3.75
C TYR A 314 -1.01 -5.07 3.87
N PRO A 315 -1.08 -4.02 4.73
CA PRO A 315 0.01 -3.05 4.85
C PRO A 315 1.31 -3.73 5.27
N GLN A 316 2.42 -3.34 4.63
CA GLN A 316 3.73 -3.96 4.89
C GLN A 316 4.23 -3.63 6.31
N GLU A 317 3.87 -2.45 6.82
CA GLU A 317 4.17 -2.00 8.17
C GLU A 317 3.62 -2.95 9.24
N CYS A 318 2.56 -3.70 8.90
CA CYS A 318 1.92 -4.65 9.78
C CYS A 318 2.56 -6.05 9.76
N SER A 319 3.38 -6.40 8.76
CA SER A 319 3.91 -7.76 8.58
C SER A 319 5.04 -8.09 9.59
N PRO A 320 5.11 -9.32 10.16
CA PRO A 320 6.21 -9.78 11.00
C PRO A 320 7.42 -10.23 10.20
N ASN A 321 7.20 -10.66 8.96
CA ASN A 321 8.28 -10.77 8.00
C ASN A 321 8.62 -9.33 7.68
N THR A 322 9.67 -8.80 8.29
CA THR A 322 10.35 -7.63 7.75
C THR A 322 10.90 -8.07 6.39
N PRO A 323 10.32 -7.65 5.25
CA PRO A 323 11.21 -7.35 4.13
C PRO A 323 12.28 -6.39 4.66
N PRO A 324 13.51 -6.41 4.11
CA PRO A 324 14.55 -5.48 4.52
C PRO A 324 13.92 -4.09 4.69
N ASN A 325 14.19 -3.42 5.82
CA ASN A 325 13.77 -2.04 5.98
C ASN A 325 14.61 -1.23 5.00
N ILE A 326 14.13 -1.13 3.77
CA ILE A 326 14.75 -0.44 2.64
C ILE A 326 14.82 1.08 2.93
N CYS A 327 13.99 1.56 3.86
CA CYS A 327 13.83 2.96 4.23
C CYS A 327 13.98 3.19 5.74
N PRO A 328 15.14 2.89 6.35
CA PRO A 328 15.34 3.22 7.75
C PRO A 328 15.25 4.73 7.92
N GLN A 329 14.44 5.19 8.89
CA GLN A 329 14.40 6.61 9.26
C GLN A 329 15.84 7.07 9.53
N PRO A 330 16.32 8.13 8.88
CA PRO A 330 17.70 8.56 9.05
C PRO A 330 17.91 8.94 10.51
N LEU A 331 18.82 8.22 11.19
CA LEU A 331 19.42 8.62 12.47
C LEU A 331 20.35 9.80 12.22
N THR A 332 19.85 10.93 11.69
CA THR A 332 20.61 12.13 11.29
C THR A 332 22.14 11.98 11.32
N PRO A 333 22.74 11.52 10.21
CA PRO A 333 24.04 12.03 9.78
C PRO A 333 23.80 12.81 8.48
N GLY A 334 24.48 13.94 8.31
CA GLY A 334 24.36 14.72 7.07
C GLY A 334 24.70 13.89 5.82
N THR A 335 24.16 14.31 4.66
CA THR A 335 24.49 13.72 3.35
C THR A 335 26.00 13.55 3.18
N ILE A 336 26.45 12.32 2.95
CA ILE A 336 27.88 12.00 2.77
C ILE A 336 28.28 11.87 1.30
N GLY A 337 27.29 11.83 0.40
CA GLY A 337 27.49 11.75 -1.04
C GLY A 337 26.17 11.84 -1.79
N GLU A 338 26.25 11.90 -3.11
CA GLU A 338 25.09 11.94 -3.99
C GLU A 338 25.30 11.04 -5.20
N ILE A 339 24.22 10.34 -5.56
CA ILE A 339 24.13 9.44 -6.71
C ILE A 339 23.15 10.05 -7.70
N LYS A 340 23.56 10.15 -8.96
CA LYS A 340 22.74 10.59 -10.08
C LYS A 340 22.39 9.40 -10.96
N PHE A 341 21.12 9.08 -11.11
CA PHE A 341 20.63 8.21 -12.17
C PHE A 341 20.27 9.07 -13.39
N THR A 342 20.73 8.67 -14.58
CA THR A 342 20.31 9.28 -15.85
C THR A 342 19.67 8.20 -16.70
N SER A 343 18.39 8.36 -17.00
CA SER A 343 17.64 7.42 -17.84
C SER A 343 18.22 7.38 -19.27
N GLY A 344 18.26 6.19 -19.84
CA GLY A 344 18.69 5.89 -21.19
C GLY A 344 17.52 5.45 -22.06
N THR A 345 17.76 5.37 -23.37
CA THR A 345 16.74 4.96 -24.32
C THR A 345 16.49 3.46 -24.23
N GLY A 346 15.23 3.08 -23.97
CA GLY A 346 14.76 1.69 -23.99
C GLY A 346 14.51 1.14 -25.40
N THR A 347 13.64 0.14 -25.49
CA THR A 347 13.15 -0.37 -26.77
C THR A 347 12.34 0.69 -27.52
N THR A 348 12.34 0.61 -28.85
CA THR A 348 11.57 1.50 -29.70
C THR A 348 10.10 1.12 -29.81
N ASN A 349 9.72 -0.09 -29.36
CA ASN A 349 8.37 -0.61 -29.48
C ASN A 349 8.04 -1.52 -28.29
N CYS A 350 7.12 -1.07 -27.45
CA CYS A 350 6.64 -1.81 -26.28
C CYS A 350 5.54 -2.81 -26.59
N GLY A 351 5.15 -2.99 -27.86
CA GLY A 351 4.06 -3.86 -28.27
C GLY A 351 2.67 -3.25 -28.07
N SER A 352 1.70 -3.72 -28.85
CA SER A 352 0.30 -3.25 -28.77
C SER A 352 -0.50 -4.04 -27.75
N GLY A 353 -1.72 -3.58 -27.44
CA GLY A 353 -2.59 -4.23 -26.44
C GLY A 353 -2.79 -5.73 -26.70
N GLY A 354 -2.69 -6.52 -25.62
CA GLY A 354 -2.70 -7.98 -25.66
C GLY A 354 -1.55 -8.61 -26.45
N PHE A 355 -0.46 -7.86 -26.70
CA PHE A 355 0.69 -8.27 -27.50
C PHE A 355 0.34 -8.76 -28.91
N SER A 356 -0.72 -8.19 -29.50
CA SER A 356 -1.11 -8.46 -30.89
C SER A 356 0.01 -8.12 -31.88
N THR A 357 0.74 -7.05 -31.60
CA THR A 357 2.10 -6.80 -32.08
C THR A 357 3.03 -6.99 -30.88
N PRO A 358 3.99 -7.93 -30.96
CA PRO A 358 4.96 -8.12 -29.88
C PRO A 358 5.82 -6.88 -29.63
N ALA A 359 6.40 -6.78 -28.43
CA ALA A 359 7.46 -5.82 -28.15
C ALA A 359 8.72 -6.18 -28.95
N ASP A 360 9.54 -5.18 -29.25
CA ASP A 360 10.86 -5.36 -29.86
C ASP A 360 11.96 -5.42 -28.79
N PRO A 361 13.08 -6.12 -29.03
CA PRO A 361 14.22 -6.09 -28.11
C PRO A 361 14.88 -4.70 -28.07
N PRO A 362 15.58 -4.32 -26.99
CA PRO A 362 15.91 -5.16 -25.82
C PRO A 362 14.71 -5.42 -24.92
N PHE A 363 14.66 -6.62 -24.36
CA PHE A 363 13.64 -7.04 -23.40
C PHE A 363 14.14 -6.88 -21.98
N SER A 364 13.23 -6.55 -21.07
CA SER A 364 13.48 -6.57 -19.64
C SER A 364 12.69 -7.68 -18.95
N GLY A 365 11.63 -8.21 -19.54
CA GLY A 365 10.75 -9.13 -18.81
C GLY A 365 9.96 -10.07 -19.70
N GLU A 366 9.07 -10.84 -19.06
CA GLU A 366 8.16 -11.76 -19.74
C GLU A 366 6.89 -12.05 -18.94
N LEU A 367 5.87 -12.53 -19.65
CA LEU A 367 4.66 -13.12 -19.09
C LEU A 367 4.69 -14.63 -19.28
N ASP A 368 4.31 -15.40 -18.26
CA ASP A 368 4.19 -16.87 -18.36
C ASP A 368 2.79 -17.37 -18.00
N ASP A 369 2.42 -18.53 -18.56
CA ASP A 369 1.22 -19.27 -18.20
C ASP A 369 1.38 -20.04 -16.87
N ILE A 370 0.31 -20.71 -16.43
CA ILE A 370 0.31 -21.47 -15.16
C ILE A 370 1.32 -22.64 -15.13
N ASN A 371 1.77 -23.09 -16.30
CA ASN A 371 2.76 -24.17 -16.44
C ASN A 371 4.18 -23.63 -16.61
N GLY A 372 4.37 -22.30 -16.61
CA GLY A 372 5.66 -21.65 -16.85
C GLY A 372 6.05 -21.56 -18.31
N ASN A 373 5.11 -21.69 -19.26
CA ASN A 373 5.40 -21.41 -20.67
C ASN A 373 5.29 -19.90 -20.94
N LYS A 374 6.29 -19.35 -21.61
CA LYS A 374 6.30 -17.95 -22.02
C LYS A 374 5.16 -17.61 -22.98
N LEU A 375 4.46 -16.52 -22.67
CA LEU A 375 3.34 -15.96 -23.43
C LEU A 375 3.75 -14.70 -24.22
N ALA A 376 4.55 -13.81 -23.62
CA ALA A 376 4.98 -12.55 -24.24
C ALA A 376 6.28 -12.03 -23.61
N ASP A 377 7.05 -11.26 -24.37
CA ASP A 377 8.22 -10.51 -23.89
C ASP A 377 7.82 -9.07 -23.53
N LEU A 378 8.37 -8.54 -22.44
CA LEU A 378 8.24 -7.16 -22.00
C LEU A 378 9.48 -6.38 -22.43
N GLY A 379 9.26 -5.25 -23.10
CA GLY A 379 10.32 -4.36 -23.58
C GLY A 379 11.01 -3.59 -22.46
N LEU A 380 12.33 -3.40 -22.58
CA LEU A 380 13.10 -2.56 -21.66
C LEU A 380 12.74 -1.09 -21.84
N GLY A 381 12.51 -0.34 -20.76
CA GLY A 381 12.09 1.07 -20.85
C GLY A 381 10.58 1.24 -21.13
N CYS A 382 9.79 0.22 -20.81
CA CYS A 382 8.35 0.23 -21.03
C CYS A 382 7.58 0.15 -19.70
N LEU A 383 6.37 0.71 -19.72
CA LEU A 383 5.35 0.52 -18.71
C LEU A 383 4.20 -0.31 -19.30
N TYR A 384 3.94 -1.45 -18.68
CA TYR A 384 2.77 -2.29 -18.93
C TYR A 384 1.83 -2.20 -17.74
N GLU A 385 0.53 -2.03 -17.99
CA GLU A 385 -0.47 -1.91 -16.93
C GLU A 385 -1.81 -2.53 -17.34
N GLY A 386 -2.56 -3.03 -16.35
CA GLY A 386 -3.91 -3.55 -16.52
C GLY A 386 -4.03 -5.07 -16.45
N GLY A 387 -5.25 -5.55 -16.19
CA GLY A 387 -5.57 -6.97 -16.11
C GLY A 387 -5.62 -7.67 -17.47
N GLY A 388 -6.06 -8.94 -17.49
CA GLY A 388 -6.06 -9.76 -18.70
C GLY A 388 -7.03 -9.31 -19.80
N ARG A 389 -7.85 -8.28 -19.55
CA ARG A 389 -8.73 -7.66 -20.56
C ARG A 389 -8.28 -6.25 -20.96
N ALA A 390 -7.11 -5.80 -20.53
CA ALA A 390 -6.47 -4.57 -21.02
C ALA A 390 -5.96 -4.72 -22.47
N SER A 391 -6.81 -5.17 -23.39
CA SER A 391 -6.43 -5.44 -24.79
C SER A 391 -6.36 -4.18 -25.66
N LEU A 392 -6.77 -3.03 -25.11
CA LEU A 392 -6.83 -1.74 -25.82
C LEU A 392 -5.69 -0.80 -25.45
N VAL A 393 -4.94 -1.10 -24.39
CA VAL A 393 -3.78 -0.33 -23.91
C VAL A 393 -2.55 -1.21 -24.13
N GLY A 394 -1.62 -0.76 -24.99
CA GLY A 394 -0.35 -1.43 -25.21
C GLY A 394 0.67 -1.10 -24.14
N GLY A 395 1.88 -1.63 -24.29
CA GLY A 395 3.01 -1.14 -23.52
C GLY A 395 3.31 0.32 -23.91
N ASN A 396 3.63 1.15 -22.92
CA ASN A 396 3.93 2.57 -23.12
C ASN A 396 5.44 2.77 -22.97
N ALA A 397 6.07 3.45 -23.94
CA ALA A 397 7.46 3.84 -23.80
C ALA A 397 7.59 4.88 -22.68
N LEU A 398 8.49 4.63 -21.74
CA LEU A 398 8.82 5.61 -20.71
C LEU A 398 9.68 6.73 -21.31
N PRO A 399 9.54 7.96 -20.80
CA PRO A 399 10.43 9.04 -21.22
C PRO A 399 11.87 8.76 -20.82
N ASP A 400 12.81 9.06 -21.71
CA ASP A 400 14.25 8.87 -21.48
C ASP A 400 15.01 10.18 -21.24
N GLY A 401 16.30 10.09 -20.92
CA GLY A 401 17.21 11.23 -20.84
C GLY A 401 17.04 12.15 -19.63
N PHE A 402 16.09 11.85 -18.73
CA PHE A 402 15.93 12.57 -17.48
C PHE A 402 16.97 12.15 -16.44
N SER A 403 17.13 12.96 -15.40
CA SER A 403 18.03 12.66 -14.29
C SER A 403 17.28 12.68 -12.98
N THR A 404 17.68 11.83 -12.04
CA THR A 404 17.15 11.77 -10.68
C THR A 404 18.31 11.65 -9.70
N TYR A 405 18.32 12.47 -8.66
CA TYR A 405 19.34 12.45 -7.61
C TYR A 405 18.82 11.78 -6.34
N VAL A 406 19.66 10.96 -5.72
CA VAL A 406 19.44 10.44 -4.37
C VAL A 406 20.67 10.71 -3.51
N ALA A 407 20.43 11.04 -2.24
CA ALA A 407 21.48 11.27 -1.26
C ALA A 407 21.97 9.95 -0.70
N VAL A 408 23.27 9.81 -0.49
CA VAL A 408 23.83 8.74 0.35
C VAL A 408 23.84 9.25 1.79
N THR A 409 23.12 8.56 2.67
CA THR A 409 22.88 8.98 4.06
C THR A 409 23.63 8.11 5.07
N GLY A 410 24.14 6.96 4.64
CA GLY A 410 24.94 6.07 5.48
C GLY A 410 25.57 4.92 4.71
N THR A 411 26.50 4.23 5.35
CA THR A 411 27.16 3.04 4.79
C THR A 411 27.37 2.00 5.89
N THR A 412 27.04 0.73 5.61
CA THR A 412 27.35 -0.40 6.49
C THR A 412 28.00 -1.50 5.65
N GLY A 413 29.32 -1.69 5.77
CA GLY A 413 30.04 -2.60 4.88
C GLY A 413 29.90 -2.16 3.42
N THR A 414 29.40 -3.05 2.55
CA THR A 414 29.19 -2.79 1.11
C THR A 414 27.82 -2.20 0.77
N VAL A 415 26.96 -2.04 1.78
CA VAL A 415 25.59 -1.54 1.63
C VAL A 415 25.59 -0.04 1.85
N LEU A 416 25.14 0.70 0.83
CA LEU A 416 24.85 2.12 0.90
C LEU A 416 23.40 2.31 1.32
N THR A 417 23.14 3.16 2.30
CA THR A 417 21.78 3.65 2.57
C THR A 417 21.57 4.92 1.78
N VAL A 418 20.50 4.95 0.98
CA VAL A 418 20.11 6.10 0.18
C VAL A 418 18.82 6.72 0.69
N GLY A 419 18.73 8.04 0.52
CA GLY A 419 17.60 8.84 0.94
C GLY A 419 17.34 9.99 -0.03
N PRO A 420 16.39 10.87 0.31
CA PRO A 420 15.95 11.94 -0.58
C PRO A 420 17.05 12.97 -0.83
N SER A 421 17.12 13.51 -2.05
CA SER A 421 17.97 14.65 -2.43
C SER A 421 17.14 15.85 -2.89
N ASP A 422 17.69 17.05 -2.69
CA ASP A 422 17.16 18.32 -3.24
C ASP A 422 17.49 18.49 -4.74
N GLY A 423 18.39 17.66 -5.29
CA GLY A 423 18.78 17.71 -6.70
C GLY A 423 19.24 19.10 -7.16
N THR A 424 18.92 19.46 -8.39
CA THR A 424 19.09 20.82 -8.92
C THR A 424 17.77 21.58 -9.04
N GLY A 425 16.63 20.87 -8.94
CA GLY A 425 15.31 21.45 -8.86
C GLY A 425 14.20 20.39 -8.92
N PRO A 426 12.94 20.82 -9.11
CA PRO A 426 11.78 19.91 -9.08
C PRO A 426 11.80 18.78 -10.11
N ALA A 427 12.59 18.89 -11.18
CA ALA A 427 12.66 17.91 -12.26
C ALA A 427 13.57 16.70 -11.94
N ASP A 428 14.45 16.82 -10.94
CA ASP A 428 15.48 15.81 -10.67
C ASP A 428 15.68 15.50 -9.17
N CYS A 429 14.96 16.18 -8.28
CA CYS A 429 14.99 15.92 -6.85
C CYS A 429 14.12 14.70 -6.45
N THR A 430 14.22 14.26 -5.19
CA THR A 430 13.53 13.07 -4.67
C THR A 430 12.89 13.27 -3.29
N ARG A 431 12.59 14.53 -2.94
CA ARG A 431 11.81 14.90 -1.75
C ARG A 431 10.32 14.60 -1.95
N GLY A 432 9.68 14.11 -0.89
CA GLY A 432 8.24 13.92 -0.82
C GLY A 432 7.46 15.22 -0.94
N ALA A 433 6.19 15.13 -1.31
CA ALA A 433 5.28 16.26 -1.51
C ALA A 433 4.82 16.90 -0.17
N GLY A 434 4.37 18.16 -0.25
CA GLY A 434 3.75 18.87 0.87
C GLY A 434 4.68 19.86 1.60
N PRO A 435 4.24 20.38 2.76
CA PRO A 435 3.02 20.01 3.49
C PRO A 435 1.74 20.67 2.96
N ALA A 436 1.85 21.69 2.10
CA ALA A 436 0.70 22.39 1.54
C ALA A 436 -0.05 21.54 0.50
N ARG A 437 -1.33 21.88 0.28
CA ARG A 437 -2.22 21.21 -0.67
C ARG A 437 -2.94 22.23 -1.53
N HIS A 438 -3.02 21.96 -2.83
CA HIS A 438 -3.78 22.76 -3.78
C HIS A 438 -4.58 21.90 -4.75
N CYS A 439 -5.62 22.49 -5.32
CA CYS A 439 -6.41 21.88 -6.38
C CYS A 439 -5.60 21.73 -7.67
N VAL A 440 -5.27 20.50 -8.05
CA VAL A 440 -4.48 20.22 -9.27
C VAL A 440 -5.31 20.34 -10.55
N ASN A 441 -6.63 20.35 -10.43
CA ASN A 441 -7.57 20.51 -11.55
C ASN A 441 -7.91 21.98 -11.87
N MET A 442 -7.23 22.93 -11.23
CA MET A 442 -7.44 24.37 -11.43
C MET A 442 -6.15 25.05 -11.88
N SER A 443 -6.26 25.92 -12.90
CA SER A 443 -5.11 26.66 -13.45
C SER A 443 -4.57 27.71 -12.48
N THR A 444 -5.40 28.21 -11.56
CA THR A 444 -4.96 29.07 -10.46
C THR A 444 -4.81 28.23 -9.20
N PRO A 445 -3.63 28.23 -8.55
CA PRO A 445 -3.43 27.50 -7.30
C PRO A 445 -4.46 27.93 -6.26
N GLN A 446 -5.33 26.99 -5.89
CA GLN A 446 -6.32 27.18 -4.83
C GLN A 446 -6.02 26.19 -3.71
N ALA A 447 -5.74 26.71 -2.52
CA ALA A 447 -5.51 25.85 -1.36
C ALA A 447 -6.77 25.03 -1.05
N CYS A 448 -6.58 23.80 -0.59
CA CYS A 448 -7.68 22.89 -0.34
C CYS A 448 -7.42 22.04 0.90
N THR A 449 -8.51 21.58 1.52
CA THR A 449 -8.50 20.60 2.62
C THR A 449 -9.16 19.29 2.22
N SER A 450 -10.01 19.32 1.19
CA SER A 450 -10.60 18.13 0.57
C SER A 450 -11.00 18.39 -0.88
N ASP A 451 -11.41 17.35 -1.60
CA ASP A 451 -11.85 17.45 -2.99
C ASP A 451 -13.11 18.32 -3.18
N THR A 452 -13.89 18.58 -2.12
CA THR A 452 -15.04 19.49 -2.21
C THR A 452 -14.62 20.89 -2.60
N ASP A 453 -13.44 21.32 -2.14
CA ASP A 453 -12.86 22.62 -2.48
C ASP A 453 -12.46 22.67 -3.96
N CYS A 454 -12.19 21.51 -4.55
CA CYS A 454 -11.75 21.32 -5.93
C CYS A 454 -12.88 20.85 -6.86
N GLY A 455 -14.14 21.16 -6.53
CA GLY A 455 -15.29 20.82 -7.38
C GLY A 455 -15.73 19.36 -7.33
N ASN A 456 -15.35 18.62 -6.28
CA ASN A 456 -15.61 17.19 -6.07
C ASN A 456 -14.93 16.26 -7.10
N THR A 457 -13.89 16.74 -7.77
CA THR A 457 -13.05 15.86 -8.60
C THR A 457 -12.20 14.97 -7.69
N VAL A 458 -12.26 13.66 -7.89
CA VAL A 458 -11.60 12.67 -7.04
C VAL A 458 -10.09 12.90 -7.00
N ASN A 459 -9.53 12.99 -5.80
CA ASN A 459 -8.12 13.24 -5.50
C ASN A 459 -7.55 14.52 -6.16
N ALA A 460 -8.41 15.51 -6.44
CA ALA A 460 -7.97 16.79 -6.98
C ALA A 460 -7.35 17.69 -5.91
N CYS A 461 -7.69 17.50 -4.63
CA CYS A 461 -6.99 18.15 -3.54
C CYS A 461 -5.73 17.36 -3.17
N ALA A 462 -4.60 17.70 -3.81
CA ALA A 462 -3.35 16.95 -3.67
C ALA A 462 -2.27 17.77 -2.98
N LEU A 463 -1.28 17.08 -2.39
CA LEU A 463 -0.08 17.72 -1.87
C LEU A 463 0.69 18.41 -3.00
N ASP A 464 1.28 19.56 -2.66
CA ASP A 464 2.16 20.29 -3.58
C ASP A 464 3.39 19.44 -3.87
N ALA A 465 3.65 19.23 -5.16
CA ALA A 465 4.79 18.44 -5.58
C ALA A 465 6.06 19.26 -5.34
N ASN A 466 6.95 18.75 -4.49
CA ASN A 466 8.30 19.28 -4.36
C ASN A 466 9.19 18.77 -5.50
N CYS A 467 8.99 17.51 -5.89
CA CYS A 467 9.74 16.82 -6.93
C CYS A 467 8.83 16.02 -7.87
N PHE A 468 9.30 15.82 -9.09
CA PHE A 468 8.68 14.99 -10.11
C PHE A 468 9.61 13.86 -10.50
N PHE A 469 9.05 12.66 -10.65
CA PHE A 469 9.78 11.48 -11.07
C PHE A 469 9.75 11.37 -12.61
N GLY A 470 10.80 11.92 -13.24
CA GLY A 470 10.90 12.01 -14.69
C GLY A 470 9.92 13.02 -15.32
N PRO A 471 10.00 13.22 -16.65
CA PRO A 471 9.08 14.09 -17.37
C PRO A 471 7.72 13.38 -17.56
N PRO A 472 6.68 14.10 -18.01
CA PRO A 472 5.36 13.52 -18.19
C PRO A 472 5.36 12.31 -19.14
N THR A 473 4.69 11.23 -18.73
CA THR A 473 4.58 9.96 -19.47
C THR A 473 3.35 9.99 -20.39
N PRO A 474 3.52 9.91 -21.72
CA PRO A 474 2.40 9.80 -22.64
C PRO A 474 1.83 8.38 -22.64
N VAL A 475 0.52 8.25 -22.52
CA VAL A 475 -0.21 6.99 -22.61
C VAL A 475 -1.22 7.11 -23.76
N PRO A 476 -0.90 6.60 -24.96
CA PRO A 476 -1.80 6.65 -26.10
C PRO A 476 -3.09 5.87 -25.81
N GLY A 477 -4.24 6.50 -26.05
CA GLY A 477 -5.53 5.81 -25.94
C GLY A 477 -5.87 5.01 -27.20
N PRO A 478 -6.77 4.01 -27.12
CA PRO A 478 -7.26 3.28 -28.30
C PRO A 478 -8.02 4.17 -29.29
N VAL A 479 -8.48 5.34 -28.82
CA VAL A 479 -9.01 6.44 -29.62
C VAL A 479 -8.43 7.76 -29.09
N PRO A 480 -8.28 8.80 -29.93
CA PRO A 480 -7.69 10.07 -29.53
C PRO A 480 -8.29 10.65 -28.24
N ALA A 481 -9.62 10.60 -28.11
CA ALA A 481 -10.36 11.11 -26.96
C ALA A 481 -10.01 10.48 -25.60
N LEU A 482 -9.30 9.35 -25.56
CA LEU A 482 -8.89 8.66 -24.33
C LEU A 482 -7.37 8.68 -24.11
N SER A 483 -6.65 9.49 -24.87
CA SER A 483 -5.20 9.63 -24.70
C SER A 483 -4.89 10.43 -23.45
N VAL A 484 -3.93 9.93 -22.69
CA VAL A 484 -3.63 10.37 -21.33
C VAL A 484 -2.20 10.89 -21.24
N CYS A 485 -2.02 11.94 -20.45
CA CYS A 485 -0.71 12.34 -19.96
C CYS A 485 -0.64 12.09 -18.45
N SER A 486 0.36 11.34 -18.01
CA SER A 486 0.64 11.16 -16.58
C SER A 486 1.78 12.07 -16.14
N ILE A 487 1.58 12.83 -15.07
CA ILE A 487 2.65 13.56 -14.38
C ILE A 487 2.89 12.89 -13.03
N ASN A 488 4.08 12.32 -12.85
CA ASN A 488 4.42 11.56 -11.65
C ASN A 488 5.08 12.48 -10.62
N ALA A 489 4.33 12.87 -9.58
CA ALA A 489 4.85 13.64 -8.46
C ALA A 489 5.38 12.70 -7.38
N VAL A 490 6.55 12.99 -6.80
CA VAL A 490 7.10 12.23 -5.67
C VAL A 490 6.25 12.49 -4.44
N LEU A 491 5.64 11.46 -3.88
CA LEU A 491 4.73 11.56 -2.74
C LEU A 491 5.49 11.51 -1.41
N LYS A 492 6.35 10.52 -1.24
CA LYS A 492 7.21 10.37 -0.06
C LYS A 492 8.67 10.50 -0.45
N ASP A 493 9.49 10.88 0.51
CA ASP A 493 10.94 10.87 0.34
C ASP A 493 11.41 9.51 -0.18
N VAL A 494 12.10 9.52 -1.32
CA VAL A 494 12.68 8.29 -1.89
C VAL A 494 13.76 7.79 -0.95
N CYS A 495 13.76 6.48 -0.71
CA CYS A 495 14.70 5.85 0.20
C CYS A 495 14.99 4.42 -0.24
N GLY A 496 16.17 3.94 0.12
CA GLY A 496 16.64 2.69 -0.43
C GLY A 496 17.91 2.17 0.21
N GLN A 497 18.30 0.98 -0.24
CA GLN A 497 19.63 0.47 -0.03
C GLN A 497 20.24 0.04 -1.36
N VAL A 498 21.56 0.12 -1.46
CA VAL A 498 22.33 -0.36 -2.63
C VAL A 498 23.51 -1.20 -2.13
N ASP A 499 23.49 -2.51 -2.40
CA ASP A 499 24.61 -3.41 -2.08
C ASP A 499 25.57 -3.54 -3.26
N LEU A 500 26.76 -2.97 -3.07
CA LEU A 500 27.82 -3.00 -4.07
C LEU A 500 28.43 -4.39 -4.26
N SER A 501 28.27 -5.32 -3.30
CA SER A 501 28.79 -6.69 -3.41
C SER A 501 28.00 -7.57 -4.37
N ASN A 502 26.73 -7.22 -4.62
CA ASN A 502 25.82 -7.91 -5.52
C ASN A 502 25.57 -7.13 -6.83
N ASN A 503 26.55 -6.36 -7.29
CA ASN A 503 26.41 -5.44 -8.43
C ASN A 503 25.18 -4.52 -8.31
N GLY A 504 24.84 -4.03 -7.11
CA GLY A 504 23.74 -3.08 -6.89
C GLY A 504 22.33 -3.68 -6.76
N ALA A 505 22.19 -5.01 -6.63
CA ALA A 505 20.91 -5.75 -6.63
C ALA A 505 19.97 -5.55 -5.42
N GLU A 506 19.89 -4.34 -4.87
CA GLU A 506 18.95 -4.00 -3.78
C GLU A 506 17.79 -3.12 -4.27
N SER A 507 16.89 -2.76 -3.35
CA SER A 507 15.63 -2.08 -3.63
C SER A 507 15.68 -0.58 -3.32
N LEU A 508 15.03 0.21 -4.18
CA LEU A 508 14.72 1.62 -3.96
C LEU A 508 13.20 1.77 -3.91
N ASP A 509 12.69 2.35 -2.83
CA ASP A 509 11.28 2.66 -2.66
C ASP A 509 10.97 4.05 -3.24
N ILE A 510 10.10 4.08 -4.23
CA ILE A 510 9.68 5.28 -4.92
C ILE A 510 8.16 5.36 -4.81
N ASP A 511 7.69 6.22 -3.92
CA ASP A 511 6.27 6.48 -3.74
C ASP A 511 5.86 7.70 -4.57
N THR A 512 4.92 7.53 -5.51
CA THR A 512 4.49 8.58 -6.43
C THR A 512 2.98 8.73 -6.51
N PHE A 513 2.58 9.93 -6.89
CA PHE A 513 1.25 10.24 -7.37
C PHE A 513 1.29 10.49 -8.88
N ALA A 514 0.71 9.57 -9.66
CA ALA A 514 0.48 9.75 -11.08
C ALA A 514 -0.77 10.61 -11.29
N ARG A 515 -0.55 11.89 -11.60
CA ARG A 515 -1.62 12.85 -11.94
C ARG A 515 -2.03 12.64 -13.40
N VAL A 516 -3.27 12.22 -13.61
CA VAL A 516 -3.76 11.75 -14.90
C VAL A 516 -4.60 12.84 -15.58
N TYR A 517 -4.24 13.18 -16.81
CA TYR A 517 -4.92 14.18 -17.63
C TYR A 517 -5.38 13.58 -18.96
N ILE A 518 -6.64 13.78 -19.35
CA ILE A 518 -7.12 13.41 -20.68
C ILE A 518 -6.87 14.56 -21.64
N THR A 519 -5.92 14.41 -22.54
CA THR A 519 -5.58 15.47 -23.49
C THR A 519 -6.39 15.37 -24.78
N GLY A 520 -6.89 14.18 -25.11
CA GLY A 520 -7.67 13.94 -26.33
C GLY A 520 -6.82 13.88 -27.61
N ASP A 521 -5.49 13.86 -27.48
CA ASP A 521 -4.54 13.86 -28.59
C ASP A 521 -3.73 12.55 -28.59
N ALA A 522 -4.04 11.63 -29.52
CA ALA A 522 -3.28 10.38 -29.64
C ALA A 522 -1.90 10.56 -30.28
N ALA A 523 -1.68 11.65 -31.03
CA ALA A 523 -0.39 11.89 -31.67
C ALA A 523 0.61 12.51 -30.69
N SER A 524 0.11 13.30 -29.72
CA SER A 524 0.91 13.87 -28.63
C SER A 524 0.12 13.83 -27.32
N PRO A 525 0.00 12.65 -26.65
CA PRO A 525 -0.79 12.51 -25.43
C PRO A 525 -0.34 13.46 -24.32
N CYS A 526 0.96 13.73 -24.22
CA CYS A 526 1.49 14.81 -23.41
C CYS A 526 1.87 16.02 -24.27
N PRO A 527 1.70 17.26 -23.78
CA PRO A 527 2.35 18.42 -24.39
C PRO A 527 3.88 18.23 -24.40
N VAL A 528 4.50 18.64 -25.49
CA VAL A 528 5.94 18.52 -25.71
C VAL A 528 6.59 19.90 -25.82
N CYS A 529 7.88 19.96 -25.53
CA CYS A 529 8.67 21.14 -25.81
C CYS A 529 9.20 21.10 -27.25
N GLN A 530 8.57 21.86 -28.12
CA GLN A 530 8.94 21.92 -29.53
C GLN A 530 9.62 23.26 -29.81
N SER A 531 10.86 23.20 -30.31
CA SER A 531 11.65 24.39 -30.67
C SER A 531 11.79 25.39 -29.50
N GLY A 532 11.91 24.88 -28.27
CA GLY A 532 12.04 25.69 -27.05
C GLY A 532 10.74 26.28 -26.51
N THR A 533 9.58 25.90 -27.06
CA THR A 533 8.26 26.34 -26.58
C THR A 533 7.26 25.21 -26.43
N CYS A 534 6.35 25.31 -25.46
CA CYS A 534 5.35 24.26 -25.23
C CYS A 534 4.34 24.17 -26.39
N SER A 535 4.14 22.97 -26.92
CA SER A 535 3.20 22.72 -28.02
C SER A 535 1.73 22.93 -27.63
N ALA A 536 1.38 22.60 -26.38
CA ALA A 536 0.03 22.64 -25.83
C ALA A 536 0.07 22.84 -24.30
N GLY A 537 -1.07 22.64 -23.63
CA GLY A 537 -1.18 22.69 -22.17
C GLY A 537 -1.45 24.09 -21.61
N GLU A 538 -1.32 24.24 -20.28
CA GLU A 538 -1.48 25.55 -19.60
C GLU A 538 -0.43 26.57 -20.06
N ARG A 539 0.75 26.08 -20.45
CA ARG A 539 1.90 26.91 -20.82
C ARG A 539 2.15 26.96 -22.33
N GLN A 540 1.13 26.70 -23.16
CA GLN A 540 1.26 26.72 -24.62
C GLN A 540 1.96 27.99 -25.13
N GLY A 541 3.00 27.80 -25.95
CA GLY A 541 3.80 28.89 -26.52
C GLY A 541 4.83 29.53 -25.57
N LEU A 542 4.90 29.12 -24.31
CA LEU A 542 5.89 29.61 -23.34
C LEU A 542 7.20 28.81 -23.42
N PRO A 543 8.33 29.39 -22.96
CA PRO A 543 9.62 28.71 -22.96
C PRO A 543 9.64 27.41 -22.14
N CYS A 544 10.35 26.42 -22.65
CA CYS A 544 10.55 25.12 -22.02
C CYS A 544 11.88 24.48 -22.45
N THR A 545 12.28 23.43 -21.74
CA THR A 545 13.34 22.51 -22.20
C THR A 545 12.77 21.11 -22.33
N GLY A 546 12.82 20.54 -23.53
CA GLY A 546 12.37 19.17 -23.79
C GLY A 546 13.36 18.15 -23.23
N VAL A 547 12.84 17.03 -22.72
CA VAL A 547 13.64 15.94 -22.16
C VAL A 547 13.47 14.69 -23.01
N GLY A 548 14.60 14.03 -23.29
CA GLY A 548 14.62 12.76 -24.02
C GLY A 548 14.13 12.82 -25.46
N SER A 549 13.91 11.63 -26.00
CA SER A 549 13.38 11.36 -27.33
C SER A 549 11.91 11.76 -27.49
N LEU A 550 11.12 11.71 -26.40
CA LEU A 550 9.71 12.11 -26.41
C LEU A 550 9.52 13.62 -26.33
N GLY A 551 10.54 14.37 -25.87
CA GLY A 551 10.49 15.83 -25.77
C GLY A 551 9.47 16.35 -24.74
N THR A 552 8.92 15.49 -23.88
CA THR A 552 8.02 15.90 -22.79
C THR A 552 8.81 16.59 -21.69
N THR A 553 8.13 17.41 -20.89
CA THR A 553 8.74 18.15 -19.78
C THR A 553 7.69 18.66 -18.83
N ILE A 554 8.03 18.77 -17.54
CA ILE A 554 7.16 19.37 -16.52
C ILE A 554 6.93 20.88 -16.77
N ASP A 555 7.76 21.51 -17.62
CA ASP A 555 7.53 22.88 -18.08
C ASP A 555 6.27 23.03 -18.92
N CYS A 556 5.81 21.95 -19.55
CA CYS A 556 4.65 21.92 -20.44
C CYS A 556 3.53 21.05 -19.83
N PRO A 557 2.94 21.44 -18.69
CA PRO A 557 1.88 20.65 -18.08
C PRO A 557 0.62 20.67 -18.97
N PRO A 558 -0.17 19.58 -19.00
CA PRO A 558 -1.51 19.58 -19.58
C PRO A 558 -2.39 20.67 -18.97
N ARG A 559 -3.53 20.95 -19.61
CA ARG A 559 -4.53 21.87 -19.04
C ARG A 559 -5.05 21.32 -17.71
N ALA A 560 -5.16 22.15 -16.69
CA ALA A 560 -5.57 21.71 -15.36
C ALA A 560 -6.99 21.12 -15.39
N ASN A 561 -7.88 21.68 -16.21
CA ASN A 561 -9.24 21.17 -16.39
C ASN A 561 -9.34 19.82 -17.12
N ALA A 562 -8.23 19.30 -17.65
CA ALA A 562 -8.15 17.95 -18.21
C ALA A 562 -7.86 16.87 -17.16
N PHE A 563 -7.57 17.28 -15.92
CA PHE A 563 -7.31 16.36 -14.81
C PHE A 563 -8.53 15.51 -14.51
N ILE A 564 -8.31 14.20 -14.35
CA ILE A 564 -9.40 13.24 -14.08
C ILE A 564 -9.18 12.37 -12.85
N GLY A 565 -7.97 12.38 -12.29
CA GLY A 565 -7.67 11.59 -11.12
C GLY A 565 -6.19 11.58 -10.80
N ASN A 566 -5.90 11.17 -9.57
CA ASN A 566 -4.56 10.96 -9.08
C ASN A 566 -4.45 9.52 -8.58
N ILE A 567 -3.47 8.79 -9.10
CA ILE A 567 -3.25 7.38 -8.80
C ILE A 567 -2.03 7.29 -7.89
N HIS A 568 -2.20 6.71 -6.70
CA HIS A 568 -1.08 6.37 -5.83
C HIS A 568 -0.37 5.14 -6.38
N VAL A 569 0.93 5.25 -6.65
CA VAL A 569 1.76 4.15 -7.13
C VAL A 569 3.01 4.08 -6.28
N ASN A 570 3.16 2.98 -5.55
CA ASN A 570 4.39 2.64 -4.86
C ASN A 570 5.20 1.64 -5.71
N LEU A 571 6.41 2.06 -6.07
CA LEU A 571 7.35 1.30 -6.89
C LEU A 571 8.55 0.92 -6.04
N VAL A 572 8.69 -0.37 -5.77
CA VAL A 572 9.91 -0.93 -5.20
C VAL A 572 10.76 -1.44 -6.35
N VAL A 573 11.65 -0.59 -6.87
CA VAL A 573 12.51 -0.92 -8.01
C VAL A 573 13.79 -1.59 -7.54
N SER A 574 14.32 -2.52 -8.33
CA SER A 574 15.63 -3.13 -8.05
C SER A 574 16.40 -3.36 -9.35
N SER A 575 17.71 -3.51 -9.26
CA SER A 575 18.53 -3.96 -10.40
C SER A 575 18.61 -5.49 -10.52
N GLY A 576 17.76 -6.21 -9.78
CA GLY A 576 17.61 -7.67 -9.83
C GLY A 576 16.36 -8.11 -10.58
N THR A 577 15.93 -9.35 -10.34
CA THR A 577 14.68 -9.88 -10.91
C THR A 577 13.52 -9.63 -9.95
N ALA A 578 12.48 -8.96 -10.44
CA ALA A 578 11.20 -8.78 -9.76
C ALA A 578 10.16 -9.70 -10.40
N THR A 579 9.47 -10.51 -9.58
CA THR A 579 8.49 -11.48 -10.08
C THR A 579 7.20 -11.41 -9.28
N LEU A 580 6.07 -11.40 -9.98
CA LEU A 580 4.73 -11.49 -9.40
C LEU A 580 4.03 -12.74 -9.95
N VAL A 581 3.65 -13.65 -9.06
CA VAL A 581 2.99 -14.92 -9.41
C VAL A 581 1.57 -14.92 -8.89
N ALA A 582 0.61 -15.22 -9.75
CA ALA A 582 -0.81 -15.37 -9.43
C ALA A 582 -1.36 -16.67 -10.04
N PRO A 583 -1.48 -17.77 -9.27
CA PRO A 583 -1.98 -19.06 -9.76
C PRO A 583 -3.42 -19.01 -10.33
N ASN A 584 -4.19 -17.99 -9.97
CA ASN A 584 -5.55 -17.71 -10.47
C ASN A 584 -5.58 -16.59 -11.54
N GLY A 585 -4.43 -16.05 -11.92
CA GLY A 585 -4.22 -14.90 -12.81
C GLY A 585 -4.70 -13.56 -12.24
N ALA A 586 -5.12 -13.50 -10.97
CA ALA A 586 -5.46 -12.26 -10.30
C ALA A 586 -4.26 -11.77 -9.49
N PHE A 587 -3.44 -10.94 -10.12
CA PHE A 587 -2.22 -10.37 -9.54
C PHE A 587 -2.50 -9.31 -8.48
N CYS A 588 -3.61 -8.57 -8.62
CA CYS A 588 -3.90 -7.42 -7.77
C CYS A 588 -5.24 -7.50 -7.03
N PRO A 589 -5.37 -6.85 -5.86
CA PRO A 589 -6.64 -6.77 -5.14
C PRO A 589 -7.73 -6.15 -6.00
N ALA A 590 -8.92 -6.77 -5.97
CA ALA A 590 -10.09 -6.34 -6.75
C ALA A 590 -9.87 -6.25 -8.28
N GLN A 591 -8.83 -6.92 -8.80
CA GLN A 591 -8.59 -6.99 -10.23
C GLN A 591 -9.82 -7.49 -10.97
N ARG A 592 -10.22 -6.76 -12.02
CA ARG A 592 -11.50 -6.97 -12.71
C ARG A 592 -11.53 -8.25 -13.53
N SER A 593 -10.40 -8.61 -14.12
CA SER A 593 -10.28 -9.80 -14.95
C SER A 593 -8.94 -10.50 -14.72
N SER A 594 -8.95 -11.83 -14.69
CA SER A 594 -7.74 -12.65 -14.57
C SER A 594 -6.81 -12.47 -15.78
N GLY A 595 -5.51 -12.56 -15.57
CA GLY A 595 -4.45 -12.30 -16.56
C GLY A 595 -3.76 -10.95 -16.34
N ALA A 596 -2.84 -10.60 -17.23
CA ALA A 596 -2.10 -9.34 -17.19
C ALA A 596 -1.99 -8.76 -18.61
N PHE A 597 -2.06 -7.43 -18.73
CA PHE A 597 -1.71 -6.69 -19.95
C PHE A 597 -2.48 -7.16 -21.21
N GLY A 598 -3.76 -7.51 -21.03
CA GLY A 598 -4.60 -8.02 -22.12
C GLY A 598 -4.41 -9.50 -22.45
N VAL A 599 -3.63 -10.24 -21.65
CA VAL A 599 -3.37 -11.68 -21.79
C VAL A 599 -4.06 -12.45 -20.65
N LEU A 600 -5.23 -13.04 -20.94
CA LEU A 600 -6.06 -13.77 -19.97
C LEU A 600 -5.38 -14.98 -19.33
N SER A 601 -4.40 -15.59 -20.00
CA SER A 601 -3.70 -16.79 -19.53
C SER A 601 -2.43 -16.49 -18.73
N ALA A 602 -2.10 -15.22 -18.48
CA ALA A 602 -0.91 -14.87 -17.72
C ALA A 602 -1.09 -15.19 -16.23
N HIS A 603 -0.11 -15.89 -15.67
CA HIS A 603 -0.04 -16.30 -14.27
C HIS A 603 1.26 -15.88 -13.58
N THR A 604 2.27 -15.51 -14.35
CA THR A 604 3.53 -14.94 -13.84
C THR A 604 3.88 -13.71 -14.65
N ILE A 605 4.37 -12.68 -13.97
CA ILE A 605 4.96 -11.48 -14.56
C ILE A 605 6.39 -11.39 -14.01
N THR A 606 7.36 -11.29 -14.89
CA THR A 606 8.78 -11.18 -14.52
C THR A 606 9.39 -9.96 -15.17
N GLU A 607 10.06 -9.12 -14.39
CA GLU A 607 10.98 -8.08 -14.86
C GLU A 607 12.39 -8.45 -14.37
N THR A 608 13.30 -8.64 -15.31
CA THR A 608 14.72 -8.93 -15.11
C THR A 608 15.53 -7.69 -15.44
N ALA A 609 16.00 -7.03 -14.39
CA ALA A 609 16.89 -5.91 -14.51
C ALA A 609 18.36 -6.35 -14.51
N SER A 610 19.28 -5.40 -14.64
CA SER A 610 20.72 -5.67 -14.75
C SER A 610 21.49 -4.83 -13.74
N GLY A 611 22.34 -5.50 -12.96
CA GLY A 611 23.22 -4.85 -12.00
C GLY A 611 24.21 -3.87 -12.63
N LEU A 612 24.95 -3.18 -11.78
CA LEU A 612 25.96 -2.19 -12.12
C LEU A 612 27.06 -2.80 -13.00
N THR A 613 27.25 -2.23 -14.17
CA THR A 613 28.32 -2.55 -15.12
C THR A 613 29.20 -1.30 -15.33
N PRO A 614 30.54 -1.37 -15.17
CA PRO A 614 31.38 -0.18 -15.30
C PRO A 614 31.29 0.47 -16.69
N ALA A 615 31.06 1.78 -16.72
CA ALA A 615 30.92 2.57 -17.95
C ALA A 615 31.91 3.75 -18.04
N GLY A 616 32.81 3.88 -17.06
CA GLY A 616 33.80 4.95 -16.97
C GLY A 616 34.18 5.26 -15.54
N VAL A 617 34.98 6.31 -15.33
CA VAL A 617 35.37 6.72 -13.98
C VAL A 617 34.15 7.25 -13.23
N GLY A 618 33.72 6.52 -12.19
CA GLY A 618 32.57 6.89 -11.37
C GLY A 618 31.22 6.76 -12.07
N ALA A 619 31.15 6.04 -13.19
CA ALA A 619 29.94 5.83 -13.98
C ALA A 619 29.67 4.33 -14.21
N PHE A 620 28.40 3.93 -14.07
CA PHE A 620 27.95 2.54 -14.20
C PHE A 620 26.67 2.48 -15.02
N THR A 621 26.58 1.57 -15.98
CA THR A 621 25.33 1.23 -16.66
C THR A 621 24.55 0.20 -15.84
N THR A 622 23.23 0.32 -15.80
CA THR A 622 22.33 -0.59 -15.08
C THR A 622 20.95 -0.52 -15.71
N SER A 623 20.11 -1.51 -15.44
CA SER A 623 18.67 -1.36 -15.54
C SER A 623 18.02 -1.66 -14.20
N ILE A 624 16.85 -1.08 -14.00
CA ILE A 624 15.98 -1.30 -12.85
C ILE A 624 14.62 -1.82 -13.33
N GLY A 625 13.99 -2.66 -12.53
CA GLY A 625 12.68 -3.23 -12.84
C GLY A 625 11.82 -3.36 -11.60
N ALA A 626 10.50 -3.28 -11.79
CA ALA A 626 9.51 -3.52 -10.75
C ALA A 626 8.24 -4.14 -11.34
N VAL A 627 7.58 -4.93 -10.51
CA VAL A 627 6.20 -5.40 -10.73
C VAL A 627 5.36 -4.95 -9.53
N THR A 628 4.22 -4.33 -9.79
CA THR A 628 3.37 -3.74 -8.73
C THR A 628 1.89 -3.83 -9.11
N CYS A 629 1.03 -3.26 -8.26
CA CYS A 629 -0.40 -3.13 -8.51
C CYS A 629 -0.80 -1.67 -8.69
N ILE A 630 -1.60 -1.41 -9.71
CA ILE A 630 -2.21 -0.11 -9.96
C ILE A 630 -3.64 -0.11 -9.42
N PRO A 631 -3.99 0.79 -8.47
CA PRO A 631 -5.35 0.91 -7.96
C PRO A 631 -6.30 1.47 -9.04
N PRO A 632 -7.64 1.41 -8.83
CA PRO A 632 -8.56 2.09 -9.74
C PRO A 632 -8.34 3.61 -9.72
N THR A 633 -8.51 4.24 -10.87
CA THR A 633 -8.41 5.70 -11.03
C THR A 633 -9.59 6.44 -10.38
N GLY A 634 -10.67 5.72 -10.08
CA GLY A 634 -11.94 6.30 -9.63
C GLY A 634 -12.85 6.73 -10.79
N ASN A 635 -12.37 6.66 -12.03
CA ASN A 635 -13.16 6.91 -13.23
C ASN A 635 -13.52 5.60 -13.93
N GLY A 636 -14.80 5.25 -13.91
CA GLY A 636 -15.28 3.97 -14.43
C GLY A 636 -14.95 3.69 -15.90
N THR A 637 -14.83 4.73 -16.73
CA THR A 637 -14.49 4.60 -18.16
C THR A 637 -13.01 4.27 -18.34
N PHE A 638 -12.11 4.93 -17.63
CA PHE A 638 -10.66 4.66 -17.70
C PHE A 638 -10.35 3.29 -17.13
N ASP A 639 -10.93 3.00 -15.97
CA ASP A 639 -10.74 1.70 -15.34
C ASP A 639 -11.31 0.55 -16.20
N ALA A 640 -12.33 0.82 -17.03
CA ALA A 640 -12.84 -0.18 -17.96
C ALA A 640 -11.95 -0.36 -19.18
N GLY A 641 -11.33 0.72 -19.68
CA GLY A 641 -10.42 0.67 -20.82
C GLY A 641 -9.07 0.04 -20.50
N GLY A 642 -8.47 0.40 -19.36
CA GLY A 642 -7.21 -0.16 -18.86
C GLY A 642 -7.36 -1.40 -17.98
N ASP A 643 -8.59 -1.88 -17.78
CA ASP A 643 -8.90 -3.02 -16.90
C ASP A 643 -8.31 -2.87 -15.48
N LEU A 644 -8.47 -1.67 -14.90
CA LEU A 644 -7.95 -1.30 -13.58
C LEU A 644 -8.98 -1.55 -12.46
N PRO A 645 -8.57 -1.94 -11.23
CA PRO A 645 -7.20 -2.19 -10.83
C PRO A 645 -6.61 -3.43 -11.51
N GLY A 646 -5.31 -3.41 -11.73
CA GLY A 646 -4.58 -4.46 -12.43
C GLY A 646 -3.08 -4.42 -12.12
N PRO A 647 -2.34 -5.46 -12.52
CA PRO A 647 -0.89 -5.45 -12.37
C PRO A 647 -0.26 -4.34 -13.20
N ALA A 648 0.96 -3.97 -12.84
CA ALA A 648 1.88 -3.22 -13.68
C ALA A 648 3.27 -3.85 -13.66
N ALA A 649 3.97 -3.73 -14.77
CA ALA A 649 5.37 -4.08 -14.93
C ALA A 649 6.08 -2.88 -15.56
N ILE A 650 7.21 -2.51 -14.99
CA ILE A 650 7.96 -1.35 -15.41
C ILE A 650 9.45 -1.67 -15.39
N SER A 651 10.16 -1.22 -16.41
CA SER A 651 11.61 -1.28 -16.45
C SER A 651 12.20 0.00 -17.00
N GLU A 652 13.41 0.33 -16.55
CA GLU A 652 14.18 1.48 -17.00
C GLU A 652 15.65 1.10 -17.12
N ILE A 653 16.35 1.69 -18.09
CA ILE A 653 17.79 1.55 -18.28
C ILE A 653 18.44 2.90 -18.01
N GLY A 654 19.63 2.92 -17.44
CA GLY A 654 20.31 4.18 -17.26
C GLY A 654 21.77 4.07 -16.88
N THR A 655 22.35 5.24 -16.68
CA THR A 655 23.71 5.40 -16.16
C THR A 655 23.64 6.01 -14.77
N ILE A 656 24.26 5.35 -13.81
CA ILE A 656 24.50 5.86 -12.47
C ILE A 656 25.86 6.56 -12.46
N THR A 657 25.89 7.80 -11.98
CA THR A 657 27.13 8.56 -11.75
C THR A 657 27.24 8.95 -10.28
N VAL A 658 28.44 8.82 -9.73
CA VAL A 658 28.76 9.15 -8.34
C VAL A 658 29.62 10.40 -8.29
N THR A 659 29.31 11.35 -7.39
CA THR A 659 30.05 12.63 -7.29
C THR A 659 31.50 12.46 -6.80
N ASN A 660 32.41 13.32 -7.31
CA ASN A 660 33.88 13.25 -7.08
C ASN A 660 34.32 13.25 -5.61
N GLN A 661 33.56 13.86 -4.70
CA GLN A 661 33.90 13.91 -3.27
C GLN A 661 33.69 12.55 -2.56
N PHE A 662 32.74 11.75 -3.03
CA PHE A 662 32.42 10.43 -2.47
C PHE A 662 33.26 9.31 -3.09
N LEU A 663 33.76 9.50 -4.32
CA LEU A 663 34.61 8.56 -5.03
C LEU A 663 35.87 8.14 -4.25
N LEU A 664 36.54 9.07 -3.55
CA LEU A 664 37.74 8.78 -2.75
C LEU A 664 37.46 7.89 -1.51
N ASN A 665 36.27 8.03 -0.91
CA ASN A 665 35.86 7.20 0.23
C ASN A 665 35.35 5.82 -0.22
N LEU A 666 34.63 5.77 -1.36
CA LEU A 666 34.20 4.51 -1.98
C LEU A 666 35.40 3.67 -2.43
N GLN A 667 36.45 4.31 -2.95
CA GLN A 667 37.71 3.68 -3.33
C GLN A 667 38.35 2.90 -2.19
N ASN A 668 38.46 3.50 -1.00
CA ASN A 668 39.05 2.86 0.17
C ASN A 668 38.21 1.65 0.63
N LEU A 669 36.88 1.77 0.58
CA LEU A 669 35.94 0.71 0.95
C LEU A 669 36.01 -0.50 -0.02
N LEU A 670 35.99 -0.22 -1.32
CA LEU A 670 36.04 -1.22 -2.41
C LEU A 670 37.41 -1.92 -2.49
N CYS A 671 38.53 -1.22 -2.29
CA CYS A 671 39.87 -1.82 -2.34
C CYS A 671 40.22 -2.63 -1.08
N THR A 672 39.82 -2.19 0.12
CA THR A 672 40.23 -2.85 1.37
C THR A 672 39.32 -4.00 1.81
N GLN A 673 38.01 -3.94 1.52
CA GLN A 673 37.05 -4.95 2.00
C GLN A 673 36.69 -6.01 0.96
N LEU A 674 36.71 -5.67 -0.34
CA LEU A 674 36.23 -6.55 -1.41
C LEU A 674 37.35 -7.14 -2.28
N GLY A 675 38.61 -6.73 -2.10
CA GLY A 675 39.74 -7.27 -2.86
C GLY A 675 39.71 -6.98 -4.37
N MET A 676 38.82 -6.08 -4.82
CA MET A 676 38.59 -5.76 -6.24
C MET A 676 39.58 -4.73 -6.81
N CYS A 677 40.68 -4.48 -6.11
CA CYS A 677 41.62 -3.41 -6.45
C CYS A 677 42.32 -3.66 -7.80
N SER A 678 42.58 -4.92 -8.17
CA SER A 678 43.14 -5.29 -9.48
C SER A 678 42.16 -5.09 -10.64
N THR A 679 40.88 -5.40 -10.44
CA THR A 679 39.82 -5.21 -11.45
C THR A 679 39.51 -3.73 -11.64
N LEU A 680 39.51 -2.93 -10.56
CA LEU A 680 39.31 -1.48 -10.61
C LEU A 680 40.51 -0.74 -11.24
N CYS A 681 41.74 -1.17 -10.95
CA CYS A 681 42.96 -0.68 -11.60
C CYS A 681 42.98 -0.94 -13.12
N GLN A 682 42.36 -2.02 -13.59
CA GLN A 682 42.21 -2.30 -15.03
C GLN A 682 41.14 -1.43 -15.71
N VAL A 683 40.20 -0.87 -14.95
CA VAL A 683 39.08 -0.05 -15.46
C VAL A 683 39.41 1.45 -15.43
N SER A 684 40.25 1.94 -14.50
CA SER A 684 40.82 3.29 -14.60
C SER A 684 42.10 3.48 -13.77
N PRO A 685 43.13 4.18 -14.30
CA PRO A 685 44.40 4.40 -13.62
C PRO A 685 44.35 5.36 -12.42
N ILE A 686 43.20 5.97 -12.11
CA ILE A 686 42.97 6.74 -10.86
C ILE A 686 42.68 5.82 -9.66
N PHE A 687 42.37 4.54 -9.91
CA PHE A 687 42.17 3.50 -8.89
C PHE A 687 43.48 2.79 -8.50
N CYS A 688 44.60 3.21 -9.10
CA CYS A 688 45.97 2.98 -8.69
C CYS A 688 46.62 4.35 -8.38
#